data_AF-A0A7C4IIV3-F1
#
_entry.id   AF-A0A7C4IIV3-F1
#
_cell.length_a   1.000
_cell.length_b   1.000
_cell.length_c   1.000
_cell.angle_alpha   90.00
_cell.angle_beta   90.00
_cell.angle_gamma   90.00
#
_symmetry.space_group_name_H-M   'P 1'
#
loop_
_entity.id
_entity.type
_entity.pdbx_description
1 polymer ?
#
loop_
_entity_poly.entity_id
_entity_poly.type
_entity_poly.pdbx_seq_one_letter_code
_entity_poly.pdbx_strand_id
1 'polypeptide(L)'
;MWLWWVSSGSRAEPPMKQCQLNLPDGFCRKAARRSLALLASATLLATPALAVDIVYPAPLPKTLVLPGMWAALAPPGTSPAALEDFYNDGVNFSYPVILDTGSSGMVLSELVGSSFAVPLIPGATYSDVGIGGTEIFGVTESTQLFLAPTSLDPDAPANFVPYGNYNFQAKQQDSLFGSFDIVGTPVMRSHVVRILPNNVTDLIGSGGIANLAQTHLLPALPSNLPTRGVFRVPITYQDFVEGDPLPTVEENPMVLGVRARAPGSGAAYTSDWLLDTGASTSIVSPQLAAQIGINLSSAPVDTTIIFGVGDLPVILNGYVLAELSLPLASGDRLVFQDAVVYVPQAGALPADLPGILGMNLFGRSFSTIDPFTGQTDEIPSLFADLYIDSLPGHPSQFILIDPNSNYIPDVPQPGEFRWKSSASGTFSDASRWLYGAVPGASDTAIFSVATPTGGSYTVNFGQSITNQRLSVRQGSMIFNLATHSYTLTGADPASPSVAIGELDYNASLTVVGGTLAAVNVVNQGTFTHIAGTLRVSGTFTNRGSAVLSGEQDWSAGAAFDNDGGVATFSTDAGGPTGLKRLTVNADSGTVHFTTTQHLAGLHVGSTATVELSAGAGMIHTDTLTVTGKLDLNDGSLIVNYPAGQASPLAEVRARIAAGYANGAWNGKGIASSAAATAGGVGLGYAEASTIFGAGGGTWQSEAVDGSAVLVRYTLQGDANLDGLVNFTDLLKLSQNYGLESGAGWWQGDSDYNGNVNFRDLLKLSQNYNAVASSAAASVPEPAGAVLLLAASAALLRRRVRNL
;
A
#
# COMPACT_ATOMS: atom_id res chain seq x y z
N MET A 1 29.40 15.30 4.39
CA MET A 1 29.97 16.66 4.44
C MET A 1 28.85 17.55 4.97
N TRP A 2 29.06 18.07 6.19
CA TRP A 2 28.44 19.26 6.83
C TRP A 2 27.03 19.25 7.49
N LEU A 3 26.94 20.11 8.54
CA LEU A 3 25.83 20.82 9.23
C LEU A 3 25.26 20.27 10.55
N TRP A 4 25.35 21.07 11.66
CA TRP A 4 24.57 21.08 12.94
C TRP A 4 24.83 22.35 13.82
N TRP A 5 23.81 22.91 14.50
CA TRP A 5 23.80 24.17 15.31
C TRP A 5 23.17 24.04 16.71
N VAL A 6 23.61 24.80 17.74
CA VAL A 6 22.85 25.35 18.92
C VAL A 6 23.70 26.36 19.74
N SER A 7 23.22 27.55 20.14
CA SER A 7 24.07 28.53 20.87
C SER A 7 24.30 28.26 22.38
N SER A 8 25.51 28.52 22.95
CA SER A 8 25.69 28.91 24.38
C SER A 8 27.05 29.55 24.72
N GLY A 9 27.05 30.49 25.68
CA GLY A 9 28.22 31.17 26.26
C GLY A 9 28.34 31.00 27.78
N SER A 10 29.58 30.90 28.29
CA SER A 10 29.91 30.47 29.66
C SER A 10 29.83 31.56 30.75
N ARG A 11 29.35 31.24 31.98
CA ARG A 11 30.13 31.20 33.27
C ARG A 11 29.31 31.23 34.57
N ALA A 12 29.80 30.44 35.54
CA ALA A 12 29.92 30.66 37.01
C ALA A 12 28.66 30.74 37.93
N GLU A 13 28.62 29.83 38.92
CA GLU A 13 27.83 29.87 40.19
C GLU A 13 28.05 31.18 41.00
N PRO A 14 27.24 31.59 42.04
CA PRO A 14 26.35 30.83 42.97
C PRO A 14 25.07 31.63 43.42
N PRO A 15 24.42 31.47 44.61
CA PRO A 15 24.17 30.32 45.49
C PRO A 15 22.65 30.04 45.75
N MET A 16 22.41 28.85 46.31
CA MET A 16 21.13 28.39 46.88
C MET A 16 20.43 29.38 47.84
N LYS A 17 19.09 29.48 47.70
CA LYS A 17 18.18 29.84 48.80
C LYS A 17 17.10 28.78 48.97
N GLN A 18 17.05 28.24 50.18
CA GLN A 18 15.96 27.41 50.70
C GLN A 18 14.64 28.19 50.73
N CYS A 19 13.54 27.51 50.40
CA CYS A 19 12.24 27.78 50.98
C CYS A 19 11.58 26.46 51.40
N GLN A 20 11.38 26.35 52.71
CA GLN A 20 10.62 25.30 53.37
C GLN A 20 9.13 25.41 53.02
N LEU A 21 8.43 24.27 52.95
CA LEU A 21 7.04 24.20 53.42
C LEU A 21 6.71 22.78 53.92
N ASN A 22 6.33 22.76 55.20
CA ASN A 22 5.95 21.62 56.03
C ASN A 22 4.62 20.99 55.59
N LEU A 23 4.48 19.66 55.72
CA LEU A 23 3.28 19.02 56.28
C LEU A 23 3.67 17.71 57.04
N PRO A 24 2.91 17.31 58.09
CA PRO A 24 3.44 16.55 59.23
C PRO A 24 3.14 15.04 59.24
N ASP A 25 3.96 14.34 60.02
CA ASP A 25 3.90 12.91 60.38
C ASP A 25 2.67 12.50 61.22
N GLY A 26 2.24 11.23 61.09
CA GLY A 26 1.47 10.58 62.17
C GLY A 26 0.66 9.31 61.86
N PHE A 27 1.32 8.14 61.87
CA PHE A 27 0.93 6.90 62.60
C PHE A 27 -0.48 6.22 62.43
N CYS A 28 -0.51 4.94 61.99
CA CYS A 28 -0.54 3.72 62.85
C CYS A 28 -1.36 2.48 62.32
N ARG A 29 -0.62 1.35 62.10
CA ARG A 29 -0.83 -0.10 62.42
C ARG A 29 -2.11 -0.94 62.07
N LYS A 30 -1.84 -2.02 61.29
CA LYS A 30 -2.17 -3.48 61.38
C LYS A 30 -3.44 -3.99 62.12
N ALA A 31 -4.22 -4.89 61.48
CA ALA A 31 -4.28 -6.36 61.72
C ALA A 31 -5.51 -7.05 61.05
N ALA A 32 -5.43 -8.38 60.92
CA ALA A 32 -6.22 -9.28 60.06
C ALA A 32 -7.51 -9.89 60.68
N ARG A 33 -8.47 -10.36 59.84
CA ARG A 33 -8.95 -11.77 59.71
C ARG A 33 -10.33 -11.92 58.98
N ARG A 34 -10.29 -12.68 57.86
CA ARG A 34 -11.19 -13.76 57.37
C ARG A 34 -12.74 -13.69 57.52
N SER A 35 -13.47 -13.62 56.40
CA SER A 35 -14.23 -14.74 55.76
C SER A 35 -15.53 -14.31 55.03
N LEU A 36 -15.61 -14.71 53.75
CA LEU A 36 -16.79 -14.97 52.89
C LEU A 36 -17.93 -13.93 52.78
N ALA A 37 -18.05 -13.32 51.60
CA ALA A 37 -19.27 -13.37 50.78
C ALA A 37 -18.95 -12.97 49.33
N LEU A 38 -19.30 -13.84 48.38
CA LEU A 38 -19.27 -13.61 46.94
C LEU A 38 -20.08 -12.37 46.55
N LEU A 39 -19.48 -11.42 45.84
CA LEU A 39 -20.16 -10.69 44.77
C LEU A 39 -19.12 -10.14 43.78
N ALA A 40 -19.42 -10.35 42.50
CA ALA A 40 -18.52 -10.21 41.38
C ALA A 40 -17.92 -8.79 41.24
N SER A 41 -16.60 -8.73 41.12
CA SER A 41 -15.89 -7.61 40.52
C SER A 41 -14.72 -8.20 39.76
N ALA A 42 -14.92 -8.45 38.47
CA ALA A 42 -13.84 -8.73 37.55
C ALA A 42 -13.01 -7.46 37.39
N THR A 43 -12.05 -7.25 38.29
CA THR A 43 -10.93 -6.37 38.02
C THR A 43 -10.11 -7.04 36.92
N LEU A 44 -10.25 -6.54 35.69
CA LEU A 44 -9.22 -6.67 34.67
C LEU A 44 -7.91 -6.20 35.30
N LEU A 45 -7.05 -7.14 35.68
CA LEU A 45 -5.63 -6.86 35.74
C LEU A 45 -5.21 -6.66 34.28
N ALA A 46 -5.16 -5.40 33.85
CA ALA A 46 -4.40 -5.05 32.67
C ALA A 46 -2.95 -5.49 32.94
N THR A 47 -2.57 -6.64 32.39
CA THR A 47 -1.16 -6.95 32.19
C THR A 47 -0.58 -5.77 31.41
N PRO A 48 0.46 -5.06 31.88
CA PRO A 48 1.11 -4.08 31.03
C PRO A 48 1.54 -4.83 29.77
N ALA A 49 1.09 -4.35 28.62
CA ALA A 49 1.65 -4.81 27.36
C ALA A 49 3.16 -4.60 27.47
N LEU A 50 3.93 -5.67 27.31
CA LEU A 50 5.38 -5.56 27.27
C LEU A 50 5.71 -4.69 26.06
N ALA A 51 6.41 -3.57 26.27
CA ALA A 51 6.94 -2.76 25.19
C ALA A 51 7.73 -3.67 24.24
N VAL A 52 7.43 -3.61 22.95
CA VAL A 52 8.10 -4.41 21.92
C VAL A 52 9.14 -3.54 21.23
N ASP A 53 10.35 -4.05 21.09
CA ASP A 53 11.38 -3.40 20.29
C ASP A 53 11.13 -3.68 18.80
N ILE A 54 11.00 -2.62 18.02
CA ILE A 54 10.89 -2.66 16.55
C ILE A 54 12.27 -2.38 15.99
N VAL A 55 12.87 -3.38 15.36
CA VAL A 55 14.31 -3.39 15.09
C VAL A 55 14.60 -3.23 13.60
N TYR A 56 15.46 -2.29 13.26
CA TYR A 56 16.02 -2.11 11.92
C TYR A 56 17.54 -2.25 11.93
N PRO A 57 18.15 -2.80 10.86
CA PRO A 57 19.57 -2.57 10.61
C PRO A 57 19.79 -1.06 10.43
N ALA A 58 20.82 -0.50 11.08
CA ALA A 58 21.09 0.92 10.92
C ALA A 58 21.48 1.25 9.46
N PRO A 59 21.11 2.45 8.98
CA PRO A 59 21.62 2.96 7.72
C PRO A 59 23.13 3.20 7.76
N LEU A 60 23.69 3.59 6.61
CA LEU A 60 25.10 3.97 6.52
C LEU A 60 25.37 5.28 7.30
N PRO A 61 26.62 5.53 7.71
CA PRO A 61 26.90 6.48 8.79
C PRO A 61 26.75 7.96 8.43
N LYS A 62 26.61 8.32 7.15
CA LYS A 62 26.61 9.71 6.67
C LYS A 62 25.51 9.93 5.63
N THR A 63 25.07 11.18 5.47
CA THR A 63 24.24 11.62 4.32
C THR A 63 24.76 12.94 3.73
N LEU A 64 24.44 13.18 2.45
CA LEU A 64 24.52 14.50 1.79
C LEU A 64 23.13 14.95 1.34
N VAL A 65 22.09 14.16 1.60
CA VAL A 65 20.72 14.43 1.19
C VAL A 65 19.98 15.02 2.38
N LEU A 66 19.82 16.35 2.36
CA LEU A 66 19.16 17.10 3.43
C LEU A 66 17.80 17.60 2.94
N PRO A 67 16.79 17.74 3.81
CA PRO A 67 15.52 18.35 3.44
C PRO A 67 15.73 19.77 2.92
N GLY A 68 15.14 20.09 1.77
CA GLY A 68 15.26 21.44 1.22
C GLY A 68 14.17 21.82 0.24
N MET A 69 14.18 23.10 -0.10
CA MET A 69 13.23 23.77 -0.96
C MET A 69 13.95 24.83 -1.81
N TRP A 70 13.25 25.39 -2.79
CA TRP A 70 13.63 26.65 -3.42
C TRP A 70 13.08 27.81 -2.58
N ALA A 71 13.87 28.85 -2.36
CA ALA A 71 13.47 30.07 -1.69
C ALA A 71 13.56 31.28 -2.63
N ALA A 72 12.75 32.29 -2.36
CA ALA A 72 12.86 33.62 -2.92
C ALA A 72 12.57 34.65 -1.81
N LEU A 73 13.18 35.83 -1.91
CA LEU A 73 13.05 36.90 -0.93
C LEU A 73 12.49 38.17 -1.58
N ALA A 74 11.67 38.92 -0.84
CA ALA A 74 11.19 40.22 -1.27
C ALA A 74 10.84 41.13 -0.08
N PRO A 75 10.59 42.42 -0.31
CA PRO A 75 10.04 43.30 0.73
C PRO A 75 8.66 42.82 1.24
N PRO A 76 8.31 43.07 2.51
CA PRO A 76 7.00 42.73 3.06
C PRO A 76 5.82 43.27 2.24
N GLY A 77 4.85 42.40 1.96
CA GLY A 77 3.63 42.74 1.20
C GLY A 77 3.74 42.49 -0.31
N THR A 78 4.83 41.88 -0.76
CA THR A 78 5.03 41.49 -2.16
C THR A 78 4.15 40.29 -2.53
N SER A 79 3.60 40.31 -3.75
CA SER A 79 2.86 39.16 -4.32
C SER A 79 3.79 38.24 -5.11
N PRO A 80 3.54 36.91 -5.17
CA PRO A 80 4.37 35.97 -5.93
C PRO A 80 4.61 36.36 -7.39
N ALA A 81 3.59 36.89 -8.08
CA ALA A 81 3.68 37.31 -9.49
C ALA A 81 4.63 38.50 -9.74
N ALA A 82 5.19 39.10 -8.69
CA ALA A 82 6.06 40.27 -8.77
C ALA A 82 7.53 39.95 -8.40
N LEU A 83 7.88 38.68 -8.15
CA LEU A 83 9.23 38.27 -7.71
C LEU A 83 10.35 38.51 -8.76
N GLU A 84 10.03 38.65 -10.05
CA GLU A 84 11.02 38.74 -11.14
C GLU A 84 11.78 40.08 -11.25
N ASP A 85 11.43 41.13 -10.48
CA ASP A 85 11.93 42.50 -10.77
C ASP A 85 12.23 43.37 -9.54
N PHE A 86 12.27 42.81 -8.31
CA PHE A 86 12.44 43.64 -7.11
C PHE A 86 13.89 44.04 -6.81
N TYR A 87 14.86 43.17 -7.08
CA TYR A 87 16.28 43.41 -6.78
C TYR A 87 17.16 43.58 -8.02
N ASN A 88 16.57 43.58 -9.23
CA ASN A 88 17.26 43.89 -10.49
C ASN A 88 18.45 42.94 -10.82
N ASP A 89 18.30 41.63 -10.55
CA ASP A 89 19.37 40.63 -10.75
C ASP A 89 19.46 40.04 -12.18
N GLY A 90 18.42 40.23 -12.99
CA GLY A 90 18.43 39.98 -14.43
C GLY A 90 18.41 38.53 -14.90
N VAL A 91 18.45 37.49 -14.05
CA VAL A 91 18.19 36.10 -14.52
C VAL A 91 17.66 35.12 -13.44
N ASN A 92 17.90 35.24 -12.13
CA ASN A 92 17.50 34.20 -11.15
C ASN A 92 17.05 34.81 -9.81
N PHE A 93 15.75 34.82 -9.52
CA PHE A 93 15.16 35.34 -8.26
C PHE A 93 15.02 34.28 -7.15
N SER A 94 15.51 33.06 -7.39
CA SER A 94 15.39 31.95 -6.44
C SER A 94 16.73 31.29 -6.16
N TYR A 95 16.83 30.64 -5.00
CA TYR A 95 18.03 29.96 -4.53
C TYR A 95 17.66 28.75 -3.68
N PRO A 96 18.53 27.72 -3.60
CA PRO A 96 18.23 26.55 -2.79
C PRO A 96 18.40 26.86 -1.29
N VAL A 97 17.54 26.28 -0.47
CA VAL A 97 17.64 26.37 1.00
C VAL A 97 17.52 25.00 1.64
N ILE A 98 18.26 24.82 2.74
CA ILE A 98 18.12 23.67 3.63
C ILE A 98 17.06 24.00 4.68
N LEU A 99 16.13 23.07 4.92
CA LEU A 99 15.24 23.15 6.07
C LEU A 99 15.94 22.47 7.25
N ASP A 100 16.36 23.26 8.23
CA ASP A 100 17.28 22.84 9.30
C ASP A 100 16.60 23.02 10.67
N THR A 101 16.15 21.93 11.27
CA THR A 101 15.49 21.99 12.58
C THR A 101 16.46 22.19 13.74
N GLY A 102 17.78 22.04 13.53
CA GLY A 102 18.79 22.43 14.51
C GLY A 102 19.03 23.94 14.55
N SER A 103 18.70 24.66 13.48
CA SER A 103 18.77 26.12 13.45
C SER A 103 17.56 26.77 14.11
N SER A 104 17.79 27.48 15.22
CA SER A 104 16.76 28.29 15.89
C SER A 104 16.32 29.50 15.05
N GLY A 105 17.08 29.88 14.02
CA GLY A 105 16.87 31.09 13.22
C GLY A 105 16.89 30.83 11.72
N MET A 106 17.09 31.88 10.93
CA MET A 106 17.17 31.82 9.48
C MET A 106 18.53 32.37 9.05
N VAL A 107 19.29 31.65 8.21
CA VAL A 107 20.64 32.06 7.80
C VAL A 107 20.67 32.38 6.32
N LEU A 108 21.21 33.54 5.98
CA LEU A 108 21.55 33.94 4.62
C LEU A 108 23.05 33.98 4.45
N SER A 109 23.53 33.37 3.38
CA SER A 109 24.91 33.50 2.94
C SER A 109 25.23 34.94 2.49
N GLU A 110 26.50 35.31 2.53
CA GLU A 110 26.97 36.59 1.97
C GLU A 110 26.62 36.65 0.47
N LEU A 111 26.80 35.54 -0.24
CA LEU A 111 26.49 35.41 -1.67
C LEU A 111 25.03 35.75 -1.96
N VAL A 112 24.07 35.14 -1.26
CA VAL A 112 22.65 35.41 -1.48
C VAL A 112 22.29 36.82 -0.99
N GLY A 113 22.73 37.21 0.20
CA GLY A 113 22.44 38.54 0.76
C GLY A 113 22.91 39.68 -0.17
N SER A 114 24.09 39.55 -0.76
CA SER A 114 24.64 40.53 -1.70
C SER A 114 23.99 40.46 -3.09
N SER A 115 23.77 39.26 -3.63
CA SER A 115 23.17 39.08 -4.97
C SER A 115 21.73 39.59 -5.02
N PHE A 116 20.99 39.39 -3.93
CA PHE A 116 19.62 39.88 -3.76
C PHE A 116 19.54 41.28 -3.13
N ALA A 117 20.68 41.93 -2.85
CA ALA A 117 20.74 43.23 -2.19
C ALA A 117 19.81 43.36 -0.95
N VAL A 118 19.74 42.30 -0.13
CA VAL A 118 18.83 42.23 1.02
C VAL A 118 19.26 43.28 2.06
N PRO A 119 18.37 44.21 2.47
CA PRO A 119 18.73 45.29 3.37
C PRO A 119 19.06 44.78 4.78
N LEU A 120 20.12 45.33 5.38
CA LEU A 120 20.54 45.05 6.76
C LEU A 120 20.15 46.20 7.69
N ILE A 121 19.80 45.88 8.94
CA ILE A 121 19.62 46.86 10.00
C ILE A 121 21.00 47.42 10.36
N PRO A 122 21.28 48.73 10.17
CA PRO A 122 22.62 49.27 10.37
C PRO A 122 23.14 49.05 11.80
N GLY A 123 24.28 48.37 11.92
CA GLY A 123 24.95 48.12 13.20
C GLY A 123 24.30 47.03 14.08
N ALA A 124 23.21 46.40 13.62
CA ALA A 124 22.65 45.25 14.31
C ALA A 124 23.45 44.00 13.98
N THR A 125 23.95 43.34 15.02
CA THR A 125 24.69 42.07 14.90
C THR A 125 24.11 41.04 15.83
N TYR A 126 24.17 39.78 15.42
CA TYR A 126 23.76 38.64 16.23
C TYR A 126 24.88 37.62 16.33
N SER A 127 25.22 37.22 17.55
CA SER A 127 26.25 36.21 17.79
C SER A 127 25.59 34.85 17.94
N ASP A 128 25.91 33.89 17.08
CA ASP A 128 25.43 32.52 17.18
C ASP A 128 26.60 31.57 17.45
N VAL A 129 26.33 30.45 18.13
CA VAL A 129 27.33 29.42 18.40
C VAL A 129 26.83 28.10 17.83
N GLY A 130 27.71 27.40 17.12
CA GLY A 130 27.41 26.08 16.59
C GLY A 130 28.63 25.20 16.60
N ILE A 131 28.53 24.08 15.88
CA ILE A 131 29.71 23.28 15.61
C ILE A 131 30.67 24.13 14.78
N GLY A 132 31.97 24.08 15.10
CA GLY A 132 32.96 24.95 14.46
C GLY A 132 33.10 26.34 15.09
N GLY A 133 32.34 26.69 16.13
CA GLY A 133 32.58 27.88 16.94
C GLY A 133 31.49 28.95 16.85
N THR A 134 31.86 30.17 17.20
CA THR A 134 30.98 31.36 17.26
C THR A 134 31.13 32.20 15.99
N GLU A 135 30.02 32.68 15.44
CA GLU A 135 29.97 33.61 14.30
C GLU A 135 29.18 34.86 14.67
N ILE A 136 29.48 35.97 14.01
CA ILE A 136 28.80 37.25 14.22
C ILE A 136 28.10 37.65 12.92
N PHE A 137 26.80 37.48 12.87
CA PHE A 137 25.96 37.85 11.74
C PHE A 137 25.58 39.32 11.76
N GLY A 138 25.33 39.88 10.58
CA GLY A 138 24.42 41.02 10.45
C GLY A 138 22.96 40.56 10.61
N VAL A 139 22.06 41.49 10.86
CA VAL A 139 20.62 41.20 10.93
C VAL A 139 19.90 41.91 9.79
N THR A 140 19.13 41.18 8.98
CA THR A 140 18.36 41.80 7.89
C THR A 140 17.23 42.68 8.44
N GLU A 141 16.77 43.65 7.65
CA GLU A 141 15.44 44.20 7.85
C GLU A 141 14.37 43.10 7.64
N SER A 142 13.13 43.40 8.03
CA SER A 142 12.03 42.44 7.86
C SER A 142 11.85 42.10 6.39
N THR A 143 12.06 40.83 6.04
CA THR A 143 12.10 40.33 4.66
C THR A 143 11.08 39.22 4.49
N GLN A 144 10.27 39.29 3.44
CA GLN A 144 9.27 38.28 3.12
C GLN A 144 9.92 37.06 2.49
N LEU A 145 9.66 35.88 3.06
CA LEU A 145 10.12 34.60 2.54
C LEU A 145 9.04 33.95 1.68
N PHE A 146 9.47 33.46 0.52
CA PHE A 146 8.68 32.58 -0.33
C PHE A 146 9.39 31.25 -0.49
N LEU A 147 8.64 30.15 -0.54
CA LEU A 147 9.20 28.81 -0.76
C LEU A 147 8.42 28.07 -1.84
N ALA A 148 9.13 27.23 -2.60
CA ALA A 148 8.58 26.28 -3.56
C ALA A 148 9.25 24.90 -3.38
N PRO A 149 8.50 23.78 -3.51
CA PRO A 149 9.10 22.44 -3.48
C PRO A 149 10.12 22.26 -4.61
N THR A 150 11.17 21.47 -4.35
CA THR A 150 12.23 21.23 -5.33
C THR A 150 11.79 20.48 -6.60
N SER A 151 10.60 19.87 -6.58
CA SER A 151 9.98 19.23 -7.74
C SER A 151 9.37 20.20 -8.76
N LEU A 152 9.27 21.48 -8.41
CA LEU A 152 8.72 22.52 -9.28
C LEU A 152 9.87 23.32 -9.90
N ASP A 153 9.55 23.96 -11.03
CA ASP A 153 10.45 24.87 -11.73
C ASP A 153 10.80 26.07 -10.82
N PRO A 154 12.07 26.24 -10.42
CA PRO A 154 12.52 27.34 -9.57
C PRO A 154 12.48 28.70 -10.26
N ASP A 155 12.37 28.73 -11.59
CA ASP A 155 12.39 29.96 -12.37
C ASP A 155 10.97 30.49 -12.68
N ALA A 156 9.93 29.83 -12.13
CA ALA A 156 8.54 30.20 -12.34
C ALA A 156 7.92 30.79 -11.05
N PRO A 157 7.73 32.13 -10.95
CA PRO A 157 7.25 32.80 -9.73
C PRO A 157 5.90 32.31 -9.22
N ALA A 158 5.05 31.81 -10.12
CA ALA A 158 3.74 31.26 -9.78
C ALA A 158 3.82 30.02 -8.86
N ASN A 159 4.98 29.35 -8.80
CA ASN A 159 5.21 28.18 -7.95
C ASN A 159 5.52 28.54 -6.49
N PHE A 160 5.83 29.81 -6.20
CA PHE A 160 6.27 30.26 -4.89
C PHE A 160 5.09 30.72 -4.02
N VAL A 161 5.09 30.25 -2.77
CA VAL A 161 4.07 30.60 -1.77
C VAL A 161 4.71 31.48 -0.69
N PRO A 162 4.08 32.58 -0.24
CA PRO A 162 4.60 33.39 0.87
C PRO A 162 4.41 32.66 2.21
N TYR A 163 5.47 32.60 3.02
CA TYR A 163 5.47 31.94 4.34
C TYR A 163 5.56 32.89 5.54
N GLY A 164 5.88 34.16 5.32
CA GLY A 164 5.90 35.17 6.37
C GLY A 164 7.00 36.19 6.16
N ASN A 165 7.13 37.12 7.12
CA ASN A 165 8.21 38.09 7.16
C ASN A 165 9.13 37.77 8.33
N TYR A 166 10.44 37.76 8.07
CA TYR A 166 11.46 37.34 9.02
C TYR A 166 12.66 38.29 8.98
N ASN A 167 13.37 38.39 10.10
CA ASN A 167 14.69 39.00 10.18
C ASN A 167 15.72 37.87 10.16
N PHE A 168 16.54 37.80 9.11
CA PHE A 168 17.52 36.74 8.91
C PHE A 168 18.85 37.12 9.57
N GLN A 169 19.60 36.10 9.97
CA GLN A 169 21.02 36.16 10.24
C GLN A 169 21.75 36.22 8.88
N ALA A 170 22.38 37.33 8.56
CA ALA A 170 23.12 37.50 7.30
C ALA A 170 24.61 37.35 7.56
N LYS A 171 25.27 36.39 6.88
CA LYS A 171 26.73 36.24 6.96
C LYS A 171 27.42 37.50 6.47
N GLN A 172 28.43 37.94 7.23
CA GLN A 172 29.28 39.06 6.82
C GLN A 172 30.32 38.62 5.79
N GLN A 173 30.73 37.36 5.85
CA GLN A 173 31.66 36.76 4.92
C GLN A 173 31.37 35.26 4.79
N ASP A 174 31.28 34.75 3.55
CA ASP A 174 31.14 33.31 3.33
C ASP A 174 32.47 32.55 3.53
N SER A 175 32.34 31.27 3.89
CA SER A 175 33.51 30.41 4.11
C SER A 175 34.22 30.09 2.79
N LEU A 176 35.53 29.82 2.85
CA LEU A 176 36.29 29.32 1.70
C LEU A 176 35.81 27.95 1.18
N PHE A 177 34.92 27.27 1.91
CA PHE A 177 34.45 25.92 1.60
C PHE A 177 33.00 25.88 1.11
N GLY A 178 32.37 27.04 0.89
CA GLY A 178 31.05 27.18 0.30
C GLY A 178 30.11 28.09 1.10
N SER A 179 29.06 28.53 0.42
CA SER A 179 27.92 29.28 0.95
C SER A 179 26.73 28.34 1.18
N PHE A 180 25.94 28.58 2.23
CA PHE A 180 24.71 27.85 2.47
C PHE A 180 23.65 28.78 3.05
N ASP A 181 22.40 28.46 2.77
CA ASP A 181 21.24 29.23 3.21
C ASP A 181 20.26 28.30 3.93
N ILE A 182 19.75 28.77 5.07
CA ILE A 182 18.97 27.97 6.01
C ILE A 182 17.62 28.63 6.27
N VAL A 183 16.59 27.78 6.21
CA VAL A 183 15.28 28.05 6.79
C VAL A 183 15.14 27.19 8.04
N GLY A 184 15.16 27.83 9.21
CA GLY A 184 15.08 27.13 10.50
C GLY A 184 13.68 27.04 11.10
N THR A 185 13.65 26.81 12.41
CA THR A 185 12.42 26.59 13.17
C THR A 185 11.36 27.70 13.10
N PRO A 186 11.68 29.00 12.90
CA PRO A 186 10.65 30.05 12.78
C PRO A 186 9.57 29.80 11.72
N VAL A 187 9.94 29.14 10.62
CA VAL A 187 9.00 28.76 9.56
C VAL A 187 8.37 27.40 9.85
N MET A 188 9.20 26.43 10.25
CA MET A 188 8.79 25.04 10.41
C MET A 188 7.82 24.82 11.56
N ARG A 189 7.93 25.56 12.67
CA ARG A 189 7.03 25.43 13.84
C ARG A 189 5.57 25.76 13.54
N SER A 190 5.33 26.52 12.48
CA SER A 190 3.98 26.92 12.07
C SER A 190 3.38 25.96 11.03
N HIS A 191 4.09 24.88 10.69
CA HIS A 191 3.71 23.95 9.63
C HIS A 191 3.96 22.50 10.05
N VAL A 192 3.38 21.57 9.28
CA VAL A 192 3.86 20.20 9.23
C VAL A 192 4.93 20.10 8.16
N VAL A 193 6.15 19.74 8.54
CA VAL A 193 7.24 19.52 7.59
C VAL A 193 7.15 18.09 7.10
N ARG A 194 6.89 17.90 5.81
CA ARG A 194 6.85 16.58 5.17
C ARG A 194 8.08 16.40 4.29
N ILE A 195 8.86 15.37 4.55
CA ILE A 195 10.11 15.08 3.85
C ILE A 195 9.94 13.77 3.08
N LEU A 196 10.24 13.80 1.79
CA LEU A 196 10.31 12.62 0.94
C LEU A 196 11.79 12.23 0.78
N PRO A 197 12.34 11.40 1.69
CA PRO A 197 13.79 11.23 1.83
C PRO A 197 14.47 10.58 0.61
N ASN A 198 13.70 9.92 -0.25
CA ASN A 198 14.18 9.23 -1.44
C ASN A 198 13.97 10.04 -2.74
N ASN A 199 13.20 11.14 -2.70
CA ASN A 199 12.98 12.02 -3.84
C ASN A 199 13.98 13.16 -3.79
N VAL A 200 15.01 13.12 -4.64
CA VAL A 200 16.16 14.02 -4.51
C VAL A 200 16.31 14.91 -5.73
N THR A 201 16.57 16.19 -5.49
CA THR A 201 17.03 17.14 -6.51
C THR A 201 18.54 17.29 -6.38
N ASP A 202 19.25 16.92 -7.45
CA ASP A 202 20.70 17.11 -7.55
C ASP A 202 20.97 18.56 -7.96
N LEU A 203 21.45 19.36 -7.01
CA LEU A 203 21.70 20.78 -7.25
C LEU A 203 23.02 21.00 -8.02
N ILE A 204 23.97 20.07 -7.94
CA ILE A 204 25.31 20.23 -8.51
C ILE A 204 25.90 18.85 -8.80
N GLY A 205 25.85 18.43 -10.07
CA GLY A 205 26.33 17.13 -10.55
C GLY A 205 27.60 16.64 -9.83
N SER A 206 27.43 15.63 -8.97
CA SER A 206 28.48 14.84 -8.31
C SER A 206 29.63 15.61 -7.61
N GLY A 207 29.46 16.88 -7.26
CA GLY A 207 30.51 17.69 -6.63
C GLY A 207 30.05 18.81 -5.67
N GLY A 208 28.75 18.93 -5.38
CA GLY A 208 28.17 19.95 -4.50
C GLY A 208 28.19 19.67 -3.00
N ILE A 209 27.83 20.70 -2.22
CA ILE A 209 27.79 20.75 -0.75
C ILE A 209 26.66 19.91 -0.10
N ALA A 210 25.49 19.77 -0.76
CA ALA A 210 24.39 18.89 -0.38
C ALA A 210 23.41 18.70 -1.56
N ASN A 211 22.67 17.59 -1.54
CA ASN A 211 21.50 17.34 -2.38
C ASN A 211 20.23 17.58 -1.56
N LEU A 212 19.14 17.99 -2.21
CA LEU A 212 17.90 18.31 -1.50
C LEU A 212 16.87 17.19 -1.62
N ALA A 213 16.46 16.62 -0.49
CA ALA A 213 15.26 15.83 -0.40
C ALA A 213 14.03 16.72 -0.60
N GLN A 214 13.12 16.28 -1.45
CA GLN A 214 11.88 17.00 -1.73
C GLN A 214 11.09 17.16 -0.44
N THR A 215 10.83 18.42 -0.08
CA THR A 215 10.17 18.77 1.18
C THR A 215 8.96 19.67 0.92
N HIS A 216 7.91 19.48 1.70
CA HIS A 216 6.67 20.25 1.64
C HIS A 216 6.32 20.78 3.03
N LEU A 217 5.90 22.03 3.11
CA LEU A 217 5.33 22.62 4.32
C LEU A 217 3.81 22.59 4.20
N LEU A 218 3.17 21.75 5.01
CA LEU A 218 1.73 21.54 4.98
C LEU A 218 1.03 22.33 6.11
N PRO A 219 -0.19 22.82 5.87
CA PRO A 219 -0.96 23.53 6.90
C PRO A 219 -1.55 22.59 7.96
N ALA A 220 -1.55 21.27 7.72
CA ALA A 220 -2.05 20.24 8.62
C ALA A 220 -1.43 18.89 8.30
N LEU A 221 -1.39 18.00 9.29
CA LEU A 221 -1.00 16.60 9.09
C LEU A 221 -2.04 15.89 8.20
N PRO A 222 -1.62 15.04 7.25
CA PRO A 222 -2.56 14.29 6.43
C PRO A 222 -3.50 13.41 7.27
N SER A 223 -4.81 13.48 7.00
CA SER A 223 -5.82 12.72 7.75
C SER A 223 -5.83 11.21 7.45
N ASN A 224 -5.09 10.80 6.43
CA ASN A 224 -5.05 9.46 5.83
C ASN A 224 -3.71 8.74 6.07
N LEU A 225 -2.93 9.12 7.09
CA LEU A 225 -1.74 8.35 7.47
C LEU A 225 -2.11 6.86 7.66
N PRO A 226 -1.22 5.92 7.28
CA PRO A 226 -1.49 4.49 7.39
C PRO A 226 -1.85 4.07 8.83
N THR A 227 -2.63 3.00 8.95
CA THR A 227 -2.99 2.42 10.27
C THR A 227 -1.92 1.46 10.80
N ARG A 228 -0.94 1.08 9.98
CA ARG A 228 0.20 0.21 10.30
C ARG A 228 1.49 0.79 9.73
N GLY A 229 2.64 0.48 10.34
CA GLY A 229 3.94 0.98 9.86
C GLY A 229 4.12 2.49 10.00
N VAL A 230 3.44 3.10 10.98
CA VAL A 230 3.59 4.53 11.34
C VAL A 230 4.21 4.60 12.72
N PHE A 231 5.45 5.07 12.79
CA PHE A 231 6.17 5.26 14.05
C PHE A 231 6.06 6.71 14.46
N ARG A 232 5.39 6.96 15.59
CA ARG A 232 5.22 8.32 16.15
C ARG A 232 6.20 8.49 17.29
N VAL A 233 7.26 9.26 17.07
CA VAL A 233 8.26 9.64 18.06
C VAL A 233 7.83 10.96 18.69
N PRO A 234 7.50 11.00 20.00
CA PRO A 234 7.17 12.25 20.67
C PRO A 234 8.38 13.20 20.65
N ILE A 235 8.14 14.47 20.35
CA ILE A 235 9.17 15.53 20.45
C ILE A 235 8.67 16.65 21.34
N THR A 236 9.60 17.34 22.00
CA THR A 236 9.35 18.58 22.72
C THR A 236 10.15 19.70 22.09
N TYR A 237 9.81 20.95 22.42
CA TYR A 237 10.56 22.11 21.96
C TYR A 237 11.35 22.69 23.13
N GLN A 238 12.60 23.03 22.88
CA GLN A 238 13.48 23.65 23.86
C GLN A 238 14.03 24.95 23.29
N ASP A 239 13.91 26.02 24.08
CA ASP A 239 14.54 27.29 23.80
C ASP A 239 16.04 27.21 24.13
N PHE A 240 16.87 27.58 23.16
CA PHE A 240 18.31 27.66 23.29
C PHE A 240 18.84 29.08 23.03
N VAL A 241 17.94 30.06 22.85
CA VAL A 241 18.30 31.45 22.56
C VAL A 241 18.07 32.30 23.81
N GLU A 242 19.02 33.18 24.12
CA GLU A 242 18.89 34.15 25.21
C GLU A 242 18.97 35.59 24.68
N GLY A 243 17.97 36.42 25.04
CA GLY A 243 18.21 37.85 25.28
C GLY A 243 18.10 38.85 24.12
N ASP A 244 17.87 38.47 22.86
CA ASP A 244 17.67 39.43 21.76
C ASP A 244 16.33 39.22 21.02
N PRO A 245 15.54 40.29 20.75
CA PRO A 245 14.27 40.17 20.01
C PRO A 245 14.45 40.03 18.48
N LEU A 246 15.69 40.15 17.98
CA LEU A 246 16.08 40.09 16.57
C LEU A 246 17.43 39.39 16.46
N PRO A 247 17.66 38.46 15.52
CA PRO A 247 16.84 38.04 14.38
C PRO A 247 15.59 37.24 14.79
N THR A 248 14.75 36.84 13.84
CA THR A 248 13.60 35.98 14.15
C THR A 248 14.09 34.59 14.50
N VAL A 249 13.82 34.15 15.73
CA VAL A 249 14.24 32.86 16.28
C VAL A 249 13.09 32.13 16.96
N GLU A 250 13.19 30.80 17.04
CA GLU A 250 12.22 29.89 17.68
C GLU A 250 12.90 28.69 18.33
N GLU A 251 12.19 28.00 19.23
CA GLU A 251 12.64 26.79 19.92
C GLU A 251 12.96 25.63 18.95
N ASN A 252 13.82 24.70 19.37
CA ASN A 252 14.24 23.53 18.56
C ASN A 252 13.63 22.21 19.06
N PRO A 253 13.35 21.24 18.15
CA PRO A 253 12.76 19.96 18.52
C PRO A 253 13.75 18.99 19.14
N MET A 254 13.41 18.49 20.33
CA MET A 254 14.14 17.48 21.10
C MET A 254 13.36 16.17 21.11
N VAL A 255 14.02 15.06 20.76
CA VAL A 255 13.49 13.71 20.98
C VAL A 255 13.78 13.31 22.42
N LEU A 256 12.72 13.18 23.22
CA LEU A 256 12.86 12.79 24.61
C LEU A 256 13.21 11.30 24.73
N GLY A 257 14.06 10.95 25.69
CA GLY A 257 14.25 9.56 26.09
C GLY A 257 14.92 8.65 25.05
N VAL A 258 15.83 9.19 24.25
CA VAL A 258 16.71 8.40 23.38
C VAL A 258 17.59 7.50 24.23
N ARG A 259 17.69 6.22 23.87
CA ARG A 259 18.54 5.24 24.56
C ARG A 259 19.71 4.87 23.68
N ALA A 260 20.90 4.87 24.27
CA ALA A 260 22.13 4.52 23.58
C ALA A 260 23.01 3.60 24.44
N ARG A 261 23.73 2.69 23.77
CA ARG A 261 24.69 1.79 24.42
C ARG A 261 25.80 1.37 23.45
N ALA A 262 27.05 1.46 23.88
CA ALA A 262 28.19 0.93 23.14
C ALA A 262 28.30 -0.61 23.29
N PRO A 263 28.87 -1.33 22.30
CA PRO A 263 29.13 -2.76 22.40
C PRO A 263 29.95 -3.13 23.65
N GLY A 264 29.53 -4.18 24.36
CA GLY A 264 30.22 -4.66 25.56
C GLY A 264 30.05 -3.80 26.83
N SER A 265 29.26 -2.73 26.78
CA SER A 265 28.91 -1.91 27.95
C SER A 265 27.67 -2.43 28.69
N GLY A 266 27.40 -1.90 29.89
CA GLY A 266 26.34 -2.34 30.81
C GLY A 266 24.91 -1.96 30.39
N ALA A 267 24.15 -1.29 31.25
CA ALA A 267 22.80 -0.82 30.89
C ALA A 267 22.86 0.34 29.88
N ALA A 268 21.86 0.44 28.98
CA ALA A 268 21.75 1.61 28.10
C ALA A 268 21.47 2.88 28.90
N TYR A 269 22.09 3.99 28.49
CA TYR A 269 21.85 5.30 29.08
C TYR A 269 20.74 6.03 28.29
N THR A 270 19.94 6.84 28.98
CA THR A 270 18.81 7.57 28.40
C THR A 270 19.05 9.07 28.51
N SER A 271 18.92 9.80 27.40
CA SER A 271 19.00 11.27 27.37
C SER A 271 18.15 11.84 26.22
N ASP A 272 17.94 13.15 26.24
CA ASP A 272 17.18 13.86 25.21
C ASP A 272 18.13 14.41 24.15
N TRP A 273 17.81 14.19 22.88
CA TRP A 273 18.69 14.51 21.76
C TRP A 273 17.98 15.48 20.81
N LEU A 274 18.73 16.42 20.26
CA LEU A 274 18.23 17.34 19.24
C LEU A 274 17.90 16.57 17.96
N LEU A 275 16.73 16.84 17.36
CA LEU A 275 16.39 16.41 16.01
C LEU A 275 16.75 17.54 15.04
N ASP A 276 17.74 17.32 14.19
CA ASP A 276 18.18 18.31 13.20
C ASP A 276 18.14 17.68 11.83
N THR A 277 17.45 18.36 10.93
CA THR A 277 17.32 17.96 9.54
C THR A 277 18.45 18.50 8.66
N GLY A 278 19.19 19.52 9.08
CA GLY A 278 20.44 19.99 8.47
C GLY A 278 21.64 19.07 8.74
N ALA A 279 21.49 18.18 9.70
CA ALA A 279 22.40 17.11 10.08
C ALA A 279 22.83 16.09 9.02
N SER A 280 24.10 16.09 8.62
CA SER A 280 24.62 14.97 7.79
C SER A 280 24.95 13.69 8.58
N THR A 281 25.08 13.76 9.90
CA THR A 281 25.43 12.63 10.75
C THR A 281 24.88 12.76 12.17
N SER A 282 24.78 11.66 12.90
CA SER A 282 24.37 11.65 14.31
C SER A 282 25.58 11.78 15.22
N ILE A 283 25.51 12.67 16.22
CA ILE A 283 26.66 13.05 17.05
C ILE A 283 26.29 12.90 18.52
N VAL A 284 27.25 12.52 19.35
CA VAL A 284 27.13 12.53 20.81
C VAL A 284 28.28 13.30 21.43
N SER A 285 28.02 13.98 22.54
CA SER A 285 29.07 14.69 23.27
C SER A 285 30.09 13.69 23.86
N PRO A 286 31.35 14.11 24.08
CA PRO A 286 32.33 13.26 24.78
C PRO A 286 31.84 12.79 26.15
N GLN A 287 31.04 13.60 26.83
CA GLN A 287 30.42 13.28 28.12
C GLN A 287 29.40 12.14 27.97
N LEU A 288 28.49 12.23 27.01
CA LEU A 288 27.52 11.16 26.73
C LEU A 288 28.25 9.90 26.25
N ALA A 289 29.27 10.03 25.40
CA ALA A 289 30.09 8.92 24.92
C ALA A 289 30.66 8.09 26.08
N ALA A 290 31.18 8.74 27.12
CA ALA A 290 31.65 8.08 28.33
C ALA A 290 30.50 7.38 29.10
N GLN A 291 29.33 8.02 29.21
CA GLN A 291 28.15 7.45 29.90
C GLN A 291 27.59 6.21 29.20
N ILE A 292 27.56 6.19 27.87
CA ILE A 292 27.05 5.05 27.08
C ILE A 292 28.12 3.97 26.84
N GLY A 293 29.34 4.19 27.35
CA GLY A 293 30.44 3.21 27.33
C GLY A 293 31.28 3.17 26.06
N ILE A 294 31.29 4.23 25.23
CA ILE A 294 32.23 4.34 24.11
C ILE A 294 33.65 4.49 24.65
N ASN A 295 34.55 3.62 24.20
CA ASN A 295 35.96 3.77 24.48
C ASN A 295 36.62 4.72 23.47
N LEU A 296 36.74 6.00 23.82
CA LEU A 296 37.36 7.00 22.93
C LEU A 296 38.85 6.75 22.62
N SER A 297 39.51 5.83 23.36
CA SER A 297 40.88 5.40 23.06
C SER A 297 40.98 4.30 22.01
N SER A 298 39.87 3.65 21.64
CA SER A 298 39.87 2.69 20.54
C SER A 298 39.91 3.41 19.19
N ALA A 299 40.47 2.74 18.18
CA ALA A 299 40.41 3.23 16.81
C ALA A 299 38.94 3.43 16.39
N PRO A 300 38.59 4.58 15.80
CA PRO A 300 37.24 4.79 15.29
C PRO A 300 36.98 3.89 14.08
N VAL A 301 35.72 3.55 13.86
CA VAL A 301 35.30 2.78 12.67
C VAL A 301 35.26 3.64 11.41
N ASP A 302 35.16 4.96 11.59
CA ASP A 302 35.17 5.95 10.54
C ASP A 302 35.60 7.32 11.10
N THR A 303 36.17 8.19 10.27
CA THR A 303 36.46 9.59 10.63
C THR A 303 35.84 10.50 9.59
N THR A 304 35.24 11.60 10.03
CA THR A 304 34.69 12.61 9.13
C THR A 304 34.99 14.02 9.62
N ILE A 305 34.84 15.01 8.75
CA ILE A 305 34.98 16.42 9.08
C ILE A 305 33.62 17.08 8.88
N ILE A 306 33.17 17.78 9.91
CA ILE A 306 31.96 18.61 9.90
C ILE A 306 32.26 20.07 10.32
N PHE A 307 31.41 20.99 9.93
CA PHE A 307 31.55 22.44 9.83
C PHE A 307 30.21 22.89 10.32
N GLY A 308 30.27 24.00 11.02
CA GLY A 308 29.15 24.87 11.19
C GLY A 308 29.63 26.31 11.00
N VAL A 309 29.18 27.23 11.84
CA VAL A 309 28.81 28.63 11.50
C VAL A 309 29.97 29.47 11.90
N GLY A 310 30.64 29.08 12.98
CA GLY A 310 32.00 29.54 13.26
C GLY A 310 33.04 29.05 12.26
N ASP A 311 32.65 28.37 11.17
CA ASP A 311 33.47 28.04 9.99
C ASP A 311 34.77 27.23 10.26
N LEU A 312 35.01 26.78 11.50
CA LEU A 312 36.13 25.91 11.82
C LEU A 312 35.80 24.44 11.50
N PRO A 313 36.69 23.72 10.80
CA PRO A 313 36.56 22.28 10.64
C PRO A 313 36.64 21.56 11.98
N VAL A 314 35.65 20.72 12.26
CA VAL A 314 35.58 19.84 13.42
C VAL A 314 35.73 18.41 12.95
N ILE A 315 36.79 17.74 13.43
CA ILE A 315 37.02 16.33 13.16
C ILE A 315 36.18 15.50 14.12
N LEU A 316 35.41 14.58 13.57
CA LEU A 316 34.62 13.62 14.33
C LEU A 316 35.10 12.19 14.12
N ASN A 317 35.16 11.45 15.21
CA ASN A 317 35.47 10.03 15.24
C ASN A 317 34.18 9.21 15.41
N GLY A 318 33.93 8.27 14.50
CA GLY A 318 32.76 7.41 14.47
C GLY A 318 32.93 6.13 15.28
N TYR A 319 31.89 5.75 16.02
CA TYR A 319 31.83 4.54 16.85
C TYR A 319 30.48 3.85 16.69
N VAL A 320 30.50 2.53 16.60
CA VAL A 320 29.28 1.70 16.52
C VAL A 320 28.60 1.62 17.88
N LEU A 321 27.27 1.74 17.90
CA LEU A 321 26.42 1.47 19.04
C LEU A 321 25.76 0.10 18.89
N ALA A 322 25.74 -0.67 19.98
CA ALA A 322 24.98 -1.92 20.05
C ALA A 322 23.47 -1.66 20.21
N GLU A 323 23.10 -0.47 20.68
CA GLU A 323 21.72 0.01 20.71
C GLU A 323 21.72 1.52 20.50
N LEU A 324 20.93 1.98 19.53
CA LEU A 324 20.40 3.34 19.47
C LEU A 324 18.90 3.23 19.26
N SER A 325 18.10 3.72 20.19
CA SER A 325 16.64 3.57 20.09
C SER A 325 15.86 4.82 20.46
N LEU A 326 14.76 5.05 19.76
CA LEU A 326 13.83 6.16 19.95
C LEU A 326 12.55 5.64 20.61
N PRO A 327 11.99 6.35 21.60
CA PRO A 327 10.69 5.98 22.16
C PRO A 327 9.57 6.32 21.20
N LEU A 328 8.56 5.45 21.15
CA LEU A 328 7.34 5.66 20.39
C LEU A 328 6.20 6.05 21.33
N ALA A 329 5.24 6.82 20.82
CA ALA A 329 4.03 7.21 21.54
C ALA A 329 3.17 6.01 22.00
N SER A 330 3.36 4.83 21.38
CA SER A 330 2.71 3.58 21.82
C SER A 330 3.29 3.00 23.11
N GLY A 331 4.47 3.47 23.54
CA GLY A 331 5.27 2.87 24.61
C GLY A 331 6.33 1.88 24.11
N ASP A 332 6.32 1.54 22.82
CA ASP A 332 7.34 0.73 22.15
C ASP A 332 8.62 1.53 21.86
N ARG A 333 9.65 0.87 21.31
CA ARG A 333 10.87 1.54 20.85
C ARG A 333 11.23 1.16 19.42
N LEU A 334 11.68 2.15 18.66
CA LEU A 334 12.32 1.95 17.37
C LEU A 334 13.83 1.84 17.59
N VAL A 335 14.43 0.72 17.21
CA VAL A 335 15.83 0.39 17.47
C VAL A 335 16.61 0.32 16.17
N PHE A 336 17.69 1.10 16.08
CA PHE A 336 18.70 1.01 15.03
C PHE A 336 19.87 0.15 15.53
N GLN A 337 20.07 -1.01 14.91
CA GLN A 337 21.16 -1.93 15.22
C GLN A 337 22.45 -1.51 14.53
N ASP A 338 23.55 -1.52 15.27
CA ASP A 338 24.88 -1.21 14.78
C ASP A 338 25.01 0.21 14.18
N ALA A 339 24.20 1.15 14.69
CA ALA A 339 24.25 2.54 14.28
C ALA A 339 25.60 3.17 14.62
N VAL A 340 26.19 3.90 13.68
CA VAL A 340 27.40 4.69 13.93
C VAL A 340 26.98 6.07 14.42
N VAL A 341 27.53 6.47 15.57
CA VAL A 341 27.47 7.84 16.06
C VAL A 341 28.87 8.43 16.12
N TYR A 342 28.94 9.74 15.97
CA TYR A 342 30.21 10.46 15.93
C TYR A 342 30.46 11.22 17.22
N VAL A 343 31.72 11.34 17.60
CA VAL A 343 32.18 12.08 18.78
C VAL A 343 33.23 13.10 18.35
N PRO A 344 33.10 14.38 18.73
CA PRO A 344 34.10 15.39 18.41
C PRO A 344 35.43 15.12 19.14
N GLN A 345 36.56 15.34 18.45
CA GLN A 345 37.89 15.11 19.02
C GLN A 345 38.26 16.11 20.14
N ALA A 346 37.70 17.32 20.10
CA ALA A 346 37.86 18.34 21.11
C ALA A 346 36.64 19.28 21.14
N GLY A 347 36.31 19.83 22.31
CA GLY A 347 35.14 20.70 22.52
C GLY A 347 33.89 19.94 23.02
N ALA A 348 32.96 20.67 23.63
CA ALA A 348 31.63 20.18 23.94
C ALA A 348 30.71 20.38 22.72
N LEU A 349 29.60 19.65 22.68
CA LEU A 349 28.54 20.02 21.76
C LEU A 349 27.97 21.39 22.16
N PRO A 350 27.47 22.16 21.18
CA PRO A 350 26.87 23.45 21.47
C PRO A 350 25.67 23.30 22.43
N ALA A 351 25.44 24.27 23.32
CA ALA A 351 24.49 24.19 24.44
C ALA A 351 24.62 23.00 25.40
N ASP A 352 25.82 22.41 25.51
CA ASP A 352 26.06 21.20 26.32
C ASP A 352 25.12 20.03 25.96
N LEU A 353 24.67 19.97 24.70
CA LEU A 353 23.76 18.93 24.22
C LEU A 353 24.34 17.53 24.46
N PRO A 354 23.55 16.57 24.98
CA PRO A 354 24.00 15.19 25.11
C PRO A 354 24.25 14.55 23.74
N GLY A 355 23.34 14.76 22.80
CA GLY A 355 23.36 14.12 21.49
C GLY A 355 22.40 14.74 20.49
N ILE A 356 22.52 14.25 19.28
CA ILE A 356 22.18 14.92 18.04
C ILE A 356 21.79 13.80 17.04
N LEU A 357 20.51 13.75 16.63
CA LEU A 357 19.94 12.76 15.70
C LEU A 357 19.88 13.27 14.25
N GLY A 358 20.71 12.71 13.39
CA GLY A 358 20.90 13.25 12.04
C GLY A 358 20.16 12.55 10.94
N MET A 359 20.14 13.18 9.76
CA MET A 359 19.49 12.63 8.58
C MET A 359 20.18 11.39 8.03
N ASN A 360 21.38 11.03 8.51
CA ASN A 360 21.97 9.72 8.23
C ASN A 360 21.07 8.56 8.70
N LEU A 361 20.25 8.76 9.75
CA LEU A 361 19.32 7.73 10.24
C LEU A 361 17.99 7.67 9.48
N PHE A 362 17.60 8.75 8.79
CA PHE A 362 16.25 8.93 8.25
C PHE A 362 16.22 9.23 6.75
N GLY A 363 17.35 9.57 6.15
CA GLY A 363 17.53 9.89 4.73
C GLY A 363 18.33 8.82 3.99
N ARG A 364 18.62 9.09 2.71
CA ARG A 364 19.61 8.31 1.95
C ARG A 364 20.97 8.42 2.63
N SER A 365 21.76 7.36 2.67
CA SER A 365 23.02 7.35 3.41
C SER A 365 24.13 6.60 2.68
N PHE A 366 25.39 6.92 2.97
CA PHE A 366 26.59 6.32 2.38
C PHE A 366 27.70 6.20 3.44
N SER A 367 28.73 5.39 3.16
CA SER A 367 29.90 5.27 4.04
C SER A 367 31.07 6.13 3.59
N THR A 368 31.31 6.17 2.27
CA THR A 368 32.50 6.77 1.67
C THR A 368 32.14 7.72 0.52
N ILE A 369 32.87 8.84 0.44
CA ILE A 369 32.85 9.75 -0.72
C ILE A 369 34.17 9.56 -1.45
N ASP A 370 34.09 9.25 -2.73
CA ASP A 370 35.23 9.33 -3.63
C ASP A 370 35.31 10.75 -4.22
N PRO A 371 36.48 11.42 -4.15
CA PRO A 371 36.62 12.82 -4.57
C PRO A 371 36.46 13.07 -6.07
N PHE A 372 36.42 12.02 -6.91
CA PHE A 372 36.27 12.12 -8.36
C PHE A 372 34.93 11.61 -8.86
N THR A 373 34.30 10.69 -8.14
CA THR A 373 33.08 9.99 -8.56
C THR A 373 31.89 10.18 -7.63
N GLY A 374 32.06 10.89 -6.50
CA GLY A 374 31.00 11.17 -5.55
C GLY A 374 30.75 10.02 -4.57
N GLN A 375 29.53 9.89 -4.06
CA GLN A 375 29.17 8.83 -3.13
C GLN A 375 29.20 7.47 -3.85
N THR A 376 29.95 6.50 -3.32
CA THR A 376 30.17 5.22 -4.02
C THR A 376 29.20 4.10 -3.61
N ASP A 377 28.54 4.25 -2.45
CA ASP A 377 27.73 3.20 -1.82
C ASP A 377 26.41 3.72 -1.22
N GLU A 378 25.84 4.77 -1.80
CA GLU A 378 24.60 5.37 -1.30
C GLU A 378 23.43 4.37 -1.33
N ILE A 379 22.75 4.22 -0.20
CA ILE A 379 21.53 3.42 -0.03
C ILE A 379 20.30 4.31 0.22
N PRO A 380 19.10 3.88 -0.21
CA PRO A 380 17.85 4.57 0.11
C PRO A 380 17.59 4.68 1.61
N SER A 381 16.75 5.63 2.00
CA SER A 381 16.21 5.72 3.36
C SER A 381 15.43 4.45 3.72
N LEU A 382 15.50 4.05 5.00
CA LEU A 382 14.67 3.01 5.59
C LEU A 382 13.18 3.39 5.65
N PHE A 383 12.83 4.65 5.40
CA PHE A 383 11.47 5.17 5.51
C PHE A 383 11.00 5.74 4.18
N ALA A 384 9.72 5.58 3.88
CA ALA A 384 9.13 6.07 2.64
C ALA A 384 8.72 7.56 2.72
N ASP A 385 8.42 8.06 3.92
CA ASP A 385 7.98 9.44 4.16
C ASP A 385 8.25 9.80 5.63
N LEU A 386 8.49 11.07 5.90
CA LEU A 386 8.75 11.59 7.24
C LEU A 386 7.91 12.85 7.47
N TYR A 387 7.39 13.02 8.69
CA TYR A 387 6.67 14.23 9.07
C TYR A 387 7.18 14.78 10.40
N ILE A 388 7.40 16.08 10.49
CA ILE A 388 7.57 16.80 11.76
C ILE A 388 6.29 17.62 11.95
N ASP A 389 5.45 17.18 12.87
CA ASP A 389 4.20 17.84 13.23
C ASP A 389 4.40 18.64 14.51
N SER A 390 4.27 19.96 14.38
CA SER A 390 4.56 20.93 15.44
C SER A 390 3.47 21.99 15.59
N LEU A 391 2.31 21.76 14.95
CA LEU A 391 1.23 22.73 14.90
C LEU A 391 0.65 23.02 16.30
N PRO A 392 0.32 24.29 16.61
CA PRO A 392 -0.33 24.64 17.85
C PRO A 392 -1.62 23.83 18.09
N GLY A 393 -1.77 23.27 19.29
CA GLY A 393 -2.96 22.48 19.68
C GLY A 393 -2.88 20.99 19.34
N HIS A 394 -1.81 20.53 18.71
CA HIS A 394 -1.51 19.12 18.46
C HIS A 394 -0.31 18.65 19.30
N PRO A 395 -0.23 17.35 19.67
CA PRO A 395 0.98 16.82 20.30
C PRO A 395 2.13 16.81 19.30
N SER A 396 3.19 17.55 19.60
CA SER A 396 4.37 17.60 18.73
C SER A 396 5.00 16.21 18.58
N GLN A 397 5.24 15.83 17.33
CA GLN A 397 5.70 14.47 17.01
C GLN A 397 6.52 14.45 15.73
N PHE A 398 7.53 13.58 15.72
CA PHE A 398 8.23 13.14 14.53
C PHE A 398 7.67 11.80 14.07
N ILE A 399 7.18 11.71 12.84
CA ILE A 399 6.46 10.57 12.31
C ILE A 399 7.28 9.96 11.19
N LEU A 400 7.54 8.66 11.29
CA LEU A 400 8.29 7.87 10.31
C LEU A 400 7.34 6.85 9.68
N ILE A 401 7.35 6.76 8.35
CA ILE A 401 6.51 5.83 7.60
C ILE A 401 7.37 4.68 7.05
N ASP A 402 7.10 3.45 7.51
CA ASP A 402 7.75 2.23 7.01
C ASP A 402 7.45 2.06 5.50
N PRO A 403 8.42 1.74 4.63
CA PRO A 403 8.16 1.43 3.23
C PRO A 403 7.21 0.24 3.02
N ASN A 404 7.11 -0.66 4.00
CA ASN A 404 6.15 -1.78 4.02
C ASN A 404 4.81 -1.39 4.67
N SER A 405 4.60 -0.11 5.01
CA SER A 405 3.34 0.40 5.60
C SER A 405 2.16 0.50 4.62
N ASN A 406 2.35 0.04 3.37
CA ASN A 406 1.39 0.20 2.28
C ASN A 406 1.10 1.68 1.92
N TYR A 407 1.99 2.61 2.29
CA TYR A 407 1.84 4.05 2.03
C TYR A 407 2.27 4.46 0.62
N ILE A 408 1.46 5.29 -0.06
CA ILE A 408 1.85 6.02 -1.29
C ILE A 408 1.82 7.52 -1.00
N PRO A 409 2.91 8.26 -1.30
CA PRO A 409 2.97 9.71 -1.13
C PRO A 409 1.77 10.45 -1.73
N ASP A 410 1.23 11.45 -1.01
CA ASP A 410 0.11 12.31 -1.46
C ASP A 410 0.43 13.36 -2.55
N VAL A 411 1.51 13.15 -3.33
CA VAL A 411 1.76 13.90 -4.57
C VAL A 411 1.76 12.89 -5.72
N PRO A 412 0.85 12.99 -6.71
CA PRO A 412 0.91 12.20 -7.93
C PRO A 412 2.26 12.43 -8.61
N GLN A 413 2.94 11.35 -9.01
CA GLN A 413 4.15 11.42 -9.85
C GLN A 413 3.81 11.97 -11.24
N PRO A 414 4.79 12.40 -12.06
CA PRO A 414 4.53 12.70 -13.47
C PRO A 414 3.77 11.56 -14.16
N GLY A 415 2.66 11.89 -14.82
CA GLY A 415 1.77 10.91 -15.45
C GLY A 415 0.75 10.25 -14.50
N GLU A 416 0.73 10.57 -13.21
CA GLU A 416 -0.32 10.16 -12.28
C GLU A 416 -1.34 11.27 -12.05
N PHE A 417 -2.62 10.94 -12.11
CA PHE A 417 -3.71 11.88 -11.85
C PHE A 417 -4.65 11.26 -10.82
N ARG A 418 -4.95 12.02 -9.75
CA ARG A 418 -5.75 11.52 -8.62
C ARG A 418 -7.12 12.18 -8.58
N TRP A 419 -8.14 11.36 -8.40
CA TRP A 419 -9.50 11.83 -8.16
C TRP A 419 -9.56 12.57 -6.81
N LYS A 420 -10.08 13.80 -6.81
CA LYS A 420 -9.92 14.78 -5.74
C LYS A 420 -10.67 14.46 -4.45
N SER A 421 -11.81 13.78 -4.54
CA SER A 421 -12.67 13.51 -3.37
C SER A 421 -13.66 12.37 -3.65
N SER A 422 -14.31 11.84 -2.61
CA SER A 422 -15.39 10.85 -2.74
C SER A 422 -16.73 11.44 -3.20
N ALA A 423 -16.70 12.58 -3.93
CA ALA A 423 -17.87 13.16 -4.56
C ALA A 423 -18.09 12.58 -5.96
N SER A 424 -19.36 12.30 -6.29
CA SER A 424 -19.74 11.86 -7.64
C SER A 424 -19.47 12.96 -8.67
N GLY A 425 -19.11 12.58 -9.90
CA GLY A 425 -18.75 13.52 -10.96
C GLY A 425 -18.63 12.87 -12.34
N THR A 426 -18.08 13.63 -13.29
CA THR A 426 -17.81 13.19 -14.66
C THR A 426 -16.30 13.05 -14.85
N PHE A 427 -15.84 11.96 -15.47
CA PHE A 427 -14.40 11.69 -15.63
C PHE A 427 -13.65 12.84 -16.31
N SER A 428 -14.26 13.45 -17.34
CA SER A 428 -13.68 14.54 -18.13
C SER A 428 -13.79 15.93 -17.48
N ASP A 429 -14.32 16.05 -16.26
CA ASP A 429 -14.36 17.30 -15.52
C ASP A 429 -13.04 17.51 -14.77
N ALA A 430 -12.22 18.43 -15.27
CA ALA A 430 -10.90 18.74 -14.71
C ALA A 430 -10.95 19.15 -13.22
N SER A 431 -12.05 19.74 -12.76
CA SER A 431 -12.22 20.13 -11.35
C SER A 431 -12.30 18.95 -10.38
N ARG A 432 -12.51 17.74 -10.91
CA ARG A 432 -12.55 16.48 -10.15
C ARG A 432 -11.21 15.83 -9.92
N TRP A 433 -10.15 16.33 -10.55
CA TRP A 433 -8.80 15.83 -10.40
C TRP A 433 -7.98 16.79 -9.54
N LEU A 434 -7.05 16.26 -8.74
CA LEU A 434 -6.05 17.09 -8.09
C LEU A 434 -5.30 17.91 -9.15
N TYR A 435 -5.00 19.17 -8.82
CA TYR A 435 -4.32 20.13 -9.71
C TYR A 435 -5.08 20.51 -11.01
N GLY A 436 -6.34 20.08 -11.16
CA GLY A 436 -7.21 20.62 -12.21
C GLY A 436 -6.91 20.11 -13.62
N ALA A 437 -6.40 18.89 -13.78
CA ALA A 437 -6.07 18.30 -15.07
C ALA A 437 -6.63 16.87 -15.20
N VAL A 438 -7.15 16.52 -16.38
CA VAL A 438 -7.74 15.20 -16.68
C VAL A 438 -6.64 14.28 -17.25
N PRO A 439 -6.53 13.02 -16.79
CA PRO A 439 -5.54 12.09 -17.34
C PRO A 439 -5.82 11.76 -18.81
N GLY A 440 -4.76 11.79 -19.63
CA GLY A 440 -4.74 11.39 -21.03
C GLY A 440 -4.29 9.95 -21.27
N ALA A 441 -4.08 9.60 -22.54
CA ALA A 441 -3.89 8.21 -22.97
C ALA A 441 -2.64 7.52 -22.40
N SER A 442 -1.60 8.27 -22.06
CA SER A 442 -0.35 7.75 -21.49
C SER A 442 -0.33 7.75 -19.96
N ASP A 443 -1.41 8.22 -19.33
CA ASP A 443 -1.42 8.53 -17.90
C ASP A 443 -2.09 7.44 -17.07
N THR A 444 -1.81 7.47 -15.76
CA THR A 444 -2.44 6.64 -14.74
C THR A 444 -3.54 7.43 -14.03
N ALA A 445 -4.77 6.96 -14.15
CA ALA A 445 -5.92 7.45 -13.38
C ALA A 445 -5.98 6.74 -12.02
N ILE A 446 -5.97 7.49 -10.92
CA ILE A 446 -5.90 6.97 -9.56
C ILE A 446 -7.13 7.38 -8.75
N PHE A 447 -7.76 6.40 -8.12
CA PHE A 447 -8.86 6.57 -7.18
C PHE A 447 -8.42 6.09 -5.80
N SER A 448 -7.97 7.01 -4.96
CA SER A 448 -7.37 6.74 -3.65
C SER A 448 -8.11 7.43 -2.51
N VAL A 449 -9.42 7.66 -2.66
CA VAL A 449 -10.24 8.35 -1.66
C VAL A 449 -11.21 7.38 -1.01
N ALA A 450 -11.06 7.18 0.29
CA ALA A 450 -12.01 6.41 1.09
C ALA A 450 -13.42 6.98 1.00
N THR A 451 -14.42 6.10 0.97
CA THR A 451 -15.82 6.48 1.11
C THR A 451 -16.24 6.40 2.58
N PRO A 452 -17.16 7.27 3.04
CA PRO A 452 -17.81 7.08 4.33
C PRO A 452 -18.43 5.69 4.43
N THR A 453 -18.43 5.09 5.62
CA THR A 453 -18.91 3.72 5.84
C THR A 453 -20.31 3.50 5.24
N GLY A 454 -20.41 2.56 4.30
CA GLY A 454 -21.67 2.23 3.61
C GLY A 454 -22.02 3.11 2.40
N GLY A 455 -21.15 4.06 2.02
CA GLY A 455 -21.34 4.94 0.86
C GLY A 455 -20.51 4.52 -0.37
N SER A 456 -20.98 4.93 -1.54
CA SER A 456 -20.25 4.89 -2.81
C SER A 456 -20.38 6.21 -3.57
N TYR A 457 -19.50 6.45 -4.55
CA TYR A 457 -19.63 7.58 -5.48
C TYR A 457 -19.54 7.13 -6.94
N THR A 458 -20.22 7.87 -7.82
CA THR A 458 -20.30 7.54 -9.24
C THR A 458 -19.38 8.42 -10.06
N VAL A 459 -18.58 7.79 -10.93
CA VAL A 459 -17.78 8.43 -11.97
C VAL A 459 -18.48 8.16 -13.31
N ASN A 460 -19.03 9.22 -13.91
CA ASN A 460 -19.76 9.13 -15.17
C ASN A 460 -18.82 9.35 -16.36
N PHE A 461 -18.96 8.52 -17.39
CA PHE A 461 -18.22 8.66 -18.64
C PHE A 461 -19.16 9.20 -19.72
N GLY A 462 -19.03 10.50 -20.01
CA GLY A 462 -19.80 11.17 -21.06
C GLY A 462 -19.21 11.02 -22.47
N GLN A 463 -18.06 10.36 -22.58
CA GLN A 463 -17.35 10.06 -23.83
C GLN A 463 -16.46 8.83 -23.60
N SER A 464 -15.94 8.24 -24.68
CA SER A 464 -14.92 7.19 -24.56
C SER A 464 -13.60 7.78 -24.08
N ILE A 465 -12.95 7.07 -23.15
CA ILE A 465 -11.70 7.49 -22.51
C ILE A 465 -10.64 6.42 -22.75
N THR A 466 -9.40 6.85 -22.97
CA THR A 466 -8.23 5.98 -22.98
C THR A 466 -7.25 6.49 -21.94
N ASN A 467 -6.74 5.59 -21.09
CA ASN A 467 -5.62 5.85 -20.20
C ASN A 467 -4.64 4.67 -20.27
N GLN A 468 -3.41 4.86 -19.80
CA GLN A 468 -2.47 3.76 -19.71
C GLN A 468 -2.92 2.79 -18.63
N ARG A 469 -3.34 3.33 -17.48
CA ARG A 469 -3.60 2.55 -16.28
C ARG A 469 -4.70 3.15 -15.40
N LEU A 470 -5.45 2.27 -14.75
CA LEU A 470 -6.39 2.57 -13.67
C LEU A 470 -5.89 1.94 -12.36
N SER A 471 -5.72 2.75 -11.32
CA SER A 471 -5.38 2.29 -9.96
C SER A 471 -6.49 2.69 -9.00
N VAL A 472 -7.26 1.70 -8.55
CA VAL A 472 -8.34 1.84 -7.56
C VAL A 472 -7.81 1.35 -6.22
N ARG A 473 -7.40 2.30 -5.37
CA ARG A 473 -6.74 2.03 -4.09
C ARG A 473 -7.72 2.01 -2.94
N GLN A 474 -8.64 2.97 -2.86
CA GLN A 474 -9.52 3.09 -1.69
C GLN A 474 -10.96 3.45 -2.05
N GLY A 475 -11.89 3.06 -1.18
CA GLY A 475 -13.29 3.45 -1.24
C GLY A 475 -14.11 2.59 -2.21
N SER A 476 -15.41 2.90 -2.26
CA SER A 476 -16.35 2.22 -3.16
C SER A 476 -16.78 3.15 -4.28
N MET A 477 -16.50 2.79 -5.53
CA MET A 477 -16.84 3.59 -6.70
C MET A 477 -17.67 2.82 -7.71
N ILE A 478 -18.53 3.55 -8.41
CA ILE A 478 -19.34 3.07 -9.52
C ILE A 478 -18.88 3.80 -10.77
N PHE A 479 -18.32 3.08 -11.73
CA PHE A 479 -18.05 3.59 -13.07
C PHE A 479 -19.27 3.37 -13.93
N ASN A 480 -19.97 4.46 -14.23
CA ASN A 480 -21.09 4.46 -15.16
C ASN A 480 -20.58 4.81 -16.55
N LEU A 481 -20.36 3.79 -17.38
CA LEU A 481 -19.82 3.96 -18.73
C LEU A 481 -20.89 4.35 -19.76
N ALA A 482 -22.18 4.24 -19.40
CA ALA A 482 -23.31 4.44 -20.31
C ALA A 482 -23.18 3.58 -21.60
N THR A 483 -22.81 4.19 -22.73
CA THR A 483 -22.56 3.51 -24.01
C THR A 483 -21.10 3.67 -24.49
N HIS A 484 -20.23 4.22 -23.65
CA HIS A 484 -18.85 4.56 -23.98
C HIS A 484 -17.88 3.46 -23.58
N SER A 485 -16.66 3.54 -24.12
CA SER A 485 -15.58 2.64 -23.75
C SER A 485 -14.58 3.34 -22.82
N TYR A 486 -14.15 2.63 -21.78
CA TYR A 486 -12.95 2.99 -21.03
C TYR A 486 -11.85 1.97 -21.36
N THR A 487 -10.83 2.43 -22.08
CA THR A 487 -9.75 1.59 -22.61
C THR A 487 -8.45 1.81 -21.85
N LEU A 488 -7.89 0.74 -21.31
CA LEU A 488 -6.70 0.73 -20.48
C LEU A 488 -5.60 -0.07 -21.18
N THR A 489 -4.52 0.60 -21.59
CA THR A 489 -3.57 0.05 -22.58
C THR A 489 -2.28 -0.55 -21.99
N GLY A 490 -2.05 -0.41 -20.68
CA GLY A 490 -0.83 -0.88 -20.01
C GLY A 490 -0.67 -2.40 -20.07
N ALA A 491 0.31 -2.89 -20.84
CA ALA A 491 0.50 -4.32 -21.06
C ALA A 491 1.48 -5.00 -20.09
N ASP A 492 2.18 -4.24 -19.25
CA ASP A 492 3.13 -4.78 -18.28
C ASP A 492 2.38 -5.53 -17.15
N PRO A 493 2.61 -6.83 -16.93
CA PRO A 493 2.00 -7.56 -15.82
C PRO A 493 2.43 -7.05 -14.44
N ALA A 494 3.64 -6.47 -14.30
CA ALA A 494 4.11 -5.89 -13.05
C ALA A 494 3.42 -4.54 -12.73
N SER A 495 2.85 -3.89 -13.74
CA SER A 495 2.05 -2.67 -13.62
C SER A 495 0.76 -2.81 -14.43
N PRO A 496 -0.21 -3.59 -13.91
CA PRO A 496 -1.38 -3.99 -14.68
C PRO A 496 -2.22 -2.79 -15.09
N SER A 497 -2.83 -2.87 -16.27
CA SER A 497 -3.73 -1.84 -16.82
C SER A 497 -4.88 -1.47 -15.88
N VAL A 498 -5.31 -2.41 -15.02
CA VAL A 498 -6.27 -2.16 -13.94
C VAL A 498 -5.75 -2.82 -12.67
N ALA A 499 -5.65 -2.05 -11.59
CA ALA A 499 -5.39 -2.55 -10.24
C ALA A 499 -6.50 -2.13 -9.28
N ILE A 500 -7.07 -3.07 -8.52
CA ILE A 500 -8.14 -2.82 -7.54
C ILE A 500 -7.70 -3.36 -6.18
N GLY A 501 -7.79 -2.53 -5.15
CA GLY A 501 -7.26 -2.86 -3.82
C GLY A 501 -5.73 -2.92 -3.81
N GLU A 502 -5.09 -2.16 -4.69
CA GLU A 502 -3.62 -2.06 -4.70
C GLU A 502 -3.12 -1.55 -3.34
N LEU A 503 -2.04 -2.17 -2.83
CA LEU A 503 -1.46 -1.95 -1.51
C LEU A 503 -2.34 -2.38 -0.31
N ASP A 504 -3.05 -3.50 -0.46
CA ASP A 504 -3.90 -4.08 0.58
C ASP A 504 -4.98 -3.13 1.14
N TYR A 505 -5.32 -2.09 0.39
CA TYR A 505 -6.40 -1.20 0.76
C TYR A 505 -7.76 -1.80 0.37
N ASN A 506 -8.77 -1.52 1.18
CA ASN A 506 -10.15 -1.94 0.88
C ASN A 506 -10.73 -1.05 -0.22
N ALA A 507 -10.82 -1.60 -1.43
CA ALA A 507 -11.40 -0.93 -2.58
C ALA A 507 -12.51 -1.76 -3.23
N SER A 508 -13.53 -1.08 -3.73
CA SER A 508 -14.58 -1.69 -4.54
C SER A 508 -14.78 -0.90 -5.81
N LEU A 509 -14.72 -1.59 -6.95
CA LEU A 509 -15.05 -1.06 -8.26
C LEU A 509 -16.27 -1.79 -8.80
N THR A 510 -17.36 -1.06 -8.96
CA THR A 510 -18.52 -1.51 -9.75
C THR A 510 -18.48 -0.84 -11.12
N VAL A 511 -18.60 -1.60 -12.19
CA VAL A 511 -18.68 -1.09 -13.57
C VAL A 511 -20.08 -1.35 -14.11
N VAL A 512 -20.70 -0.34 -14.71
CA VAL A 512 -22.07 -0.42 -15.25
C VAL A 512 -22.13 0.16 -16.65
N GLY A 513 -22.71 -0.61 -17.57
CA GLY A 513 -22.90 -0.22 -18.97
C GLY A 513 -21.59 -0.12 -19.75
N GLY A 514 -21.69 0.29 -21.03
CA GLY A 514 -20.54 0.53 -21.91
C GLY A 514 -19.58 -0.64 -22.03
N THR A 515 -18.30 -0.34 -22.28
CA THR A 515 -17.22 -1.34 -22.35
C THR A 515 -16.05 -0.93 -21.48
N LEU A 516 -15.65 -1.79 -20.53
CA LEU A 516 -14.34 -1.71 -19.90
C LEU A 516 -13.39 -2.62 -20.66
N ALA A 517 -12.38 -2.03 -21.31
CA ALA A 517 -11.35 -2.77 -22.05
C ALA A 517 -10.01 -2.65 -21.30
N ALA A 518 -9.45 -3.78 -20.88
CA ALA A 518 -8.20 -3.87 -20.13
C ALA A 518 -7.25 -4.90 -20.76
N VAL A 519 -5.94 -4.76 -20.50
CA VAL A 519 -4.95 -5.77 -20.87
C VAL A 519 -4.78 -6.77 -19.74
N ASN A 520 -4.12 -6.34 -18.65
CA ASN A 520 -3.98 -7.12 -17.42
C ASN A 520 -4.77 -6.46 -16.29
N VAL A 521 -5.47 -7.27 -15.49
CA VAL A 521 -6.27 -6.85 -14.34
C VAL A 521 -5.77 -7.57 -13.10
N VAL A 522 -5.54 -6.83 -12.01
CA VAL A 522 -5.27 -7.41 -10.69
C VAL A 522 -6.32 -6.90 -9.71
N ASN A 523 -7.10 -7.82 -9.14
CA ASN A 523 -8.14 -7.52 -8.15
C ASN A 523 -7.81 -8.13 -6.79
N GLN A 524 -7.48 -7.30 -5.82
CA GLN A 524 -7.32 -7.65 -4.41
C GLN A 524 -8.52 -7.20 -3.55
N GLY A 525 -9.33 -6.28 -4.08
CA GLY A 525 -10.55 -5.77 -3.45
C GLY A 525 -11.82 -6.46 -3.95
N THR A 526 -12.83 -5.65 -4.27
CA THR A 526 -14.07 -6.11 -4.91
C THR A 526 -14.18 -5.55 -6.32
N PHE A 527 -14.34 -6.42 -7.31
CA PHE A 527 -14.67 -6.07 -8.68
C PHE A 527 -16.06 -6.58 -9.02
N THR A 528 -16.94 -5.71 -9.50
CA THR A 528 -18.30 -6.08 -9.91
C THR A 528 -18.59 -5.48 -11.28
N HIS A 529 -18.80 -6.33 -12.29
CA HIS A 529 -19.18 -5.91 -13.62
C HIS A 529 -20.67 -6.21 -13.85
N ILE A 530 -21.50 -5.17 -13.89
CA ILE A 530 -22.96 -5.24 -14.01
C ILE A 530 -23.40 -4.68 -15.36
N ALA A 531 -23.80 -5.56 -16.28
CA ALA A 531 -24.18 -5.19 -17.64
C ALA A 531 -23.07 -4.46 -18.42
N GLY A 532 -23.25 -4.27 -19.73
CA GLY A 532 -22.15 -3.84 -20.62
C GLY A 532 -21.17 -4.98 -20.91
N THR A 533 -20.00 -4.64 -21.44
CA THR A 533 -18.98 -5.60 -21.88
C THR A 533 -17.68 -5.43 -21.09
N LEU A 534 -17.17 -6.52 -20.53
CA LEU A 534 -15.82 -6.61 -20.01
C LEU A 534 -14.95 -7.25 -21.08
N ARG A 535 -13.98 -6.49 -21.60
CA ARG A 535 -12.98 -6.98 -22.56
C ARG A 535 -11.62 -7.06 -21.89
N VAL A 536 -11.00 -8.23 -21.90
CA VAL A 536 -9.66 -8.44 -21.32
C VAL A 536 -8.79 -9.18 -22.32
N SER A 537 -7.62 -8.61 -22.63
CA SER A 537 -6.74 -9.18 -23.64
C SER A 537 -5.57 -10.01 -23.11
N GLY A 538 -5.24 -9.89 -21.82
CA GLY A 538 -4.20 -10.63 -21.13
C GLY A 538 -4.78 -11.42 -19.95
N THR A 539 -4.24 -11.21 -18.76
CA THR A 539 -4.62 -11.97 -17.55
C THR A 539 -5.49 -11.13 -16.61
N PHE A 540 -6.58 -11.70 -16.11
CA PHE A 540 -7.31 -11.21 -14.94
C PHE A 540 -6.92 -12.05 -13.71
N THR A 541 -6.16 -11.48 -12.79
CA THR A 541 -5.80 -12.12 -11.52
C THR A 541 -6.74 -11.66 -10.41
N ASN A 542 -7.45 -12.60 -9.80
CA ASN A 542 -8.34 -12.37 -8.66
C ASN A 542 -7.76 -12.94 -7.36
N ARG A 543 -7.64 -12.08 -6.34
CA ARG A 543 -7.30 -12.42 -4.95
C ARG A 543 -8.39 -12.01 -3.97
N GLY A 544 -9.32 -11.16 -4.41
CA GLY A 544 -10.46 -10.67 -3.63
C GLY A 544 -11.80 -11.26 -4.12
N SER A 545 -12.82 -10.41 -4.24
CA SER A 545 -14.12 -10.80 -4.78
C SER A 545 -14.31 -10.28 -6.20
N ALA A 546 -14.66 -11.16 -7.14
CA ALA A 546 -14.99 -10.80 -8.51
C ALA A 546 -16.38 -11.31 -8.90
N VAL A 547 -17.22 -10.44 -9.45
CA VAL A 547 -18.54 -10.81 -9.99
C VAL A 547 -18.67 -10.32 -11.43
N LEU A 548 -18.84 -11.25 -12.36
CA LEU A 548 -18.94 -11.00 -13.79
C LEU A 548 -20.36 -11.27 -14.27
N SER A 549 -21.18 -10.22 -14.38
CA SER A 549 -22.60 -10.34 -14.75
C SER A 549 -22.98 -9.64 -16.06
N GLY A 550 -22.09 -8.84 -16.65
CA GLY A 550 -22.23 -8.34 -18.03
C GLY A 550 -21.66 -9.31 -19.07
N GLU A 551 -21.68 -8.90 -20.34
CA GLU A 551 -21.05 -9.63 -21.44
C GLU A 551 -19.53 -9.73 -21.23
N GLN A 552 -18.95 -10.86 -21.60
CA GLN A 552 -17.53 -11.13 -21.47
C GLN A 552 -16.91 -11.33 -22.86
N ASP A 553 -15.81 -10.62 -23.14
CA ASP A 553 -15.09 -10.64 -24.42
C ASP A 553 -13.59 -10.81 -24.17
N TRP A 554 -13.18 -12.08 -24.04
CA TRP A 554 -11.80 -12.46 -23.74
C TRP A 554 -10.98 -12.64 -25.00
N SER A 555 -9.76 -12.10 -25.06
CA SER A 555 -8.85 -12.39 -26.18
C SER A 555 -8.44 -13.85 -26.24
N ALA A 556 -7.97 -14.31 -27.40
CA ALA A 556 -7.45 -15.66 -27.56
C ALA A 556 -6.20 -15.81 -26.69
N GLY A 557 -6.19 -16.82 -25.81
CA GLY A 557 -5.10 -17.06 -24.86
C GLY A 557 -5.17 -16.19 -23.60
N ALA A 558 -6.25 -15.44 -23.39
CA ALA A 558 -6.48 -14.75 -22.13
C ALA A 558 -6.72 -15.75 -20.99
N ALA A 559 -6.38 -15.33 -19.77
CA ALA A 559 -6.51 -16.15 -18.57
C ALA A 559 -7.26 -15.42 -17.46
N PHE A 560 -8.03 -16.18 -16.67
CA PHE A 560 -8.56 -15.75 -15.39
C PHE A 560 -7.91 -16.59 -14.29
N ASP A 561 -7.05 -15.97 -13.49
CA ASP A 561 -6.28 -16.62 -12.43
C ASP A 561 -6.93 -16.28 -11.09
N ASN A 562 -7.63 -17.25 -10.48
CA ASN A 562 -8.16 -17.12 -9.14
C ASN A 562 -7.12 -17.61 -8.12
N ASP A 563 -6.22 -16.70 -7.75
CA ASP A 563 -5.16 -16.89 -6.75
C ASP A 563 -5.71 -16.93 -5.32
N GLY A 564 -6.95 -16.52 -5.10
CA GLY A 564 -7.61 -16.48 -3.80
C GLY A 564 -9.02 -15.87 -3.87
N GLY A 565 -9.67 -15.74 -2.72
CA GLY A 565 -11.00 -15.12 -2.63
C GLY A 565 -12.08 -15.88 -3.40
N VAL A 566 -13.06 -15.14 -3.94
CA VAL A 566 -14.25 -15.70 -4.60
C VAL A 566 -14.50 -15.03 -5.95
N ALA A 567 -14.60 -15.81 -7.01
CA ALA A 567 -15.05 -15.36 -8.33
C ALA A 567 -16.43 -15.95 -8.67
N THR A 568 -17.31 -15.15 -9.27
CA THR A 568 -18.62 -15.60 -9.76
C THR A 568 -18.80 -15.18 -11.21
N PHE A 569 -19.00 -16.16 -12.10
CA PHE A 569 -19.37 -15.93 -13.49
C PHE A 569 -20.87 -16.14 -13.63
N SER A 570 -21.59 -15.03 -13.78
CA SER A 570 -23.04 -15.02 -13.98
C SER A 570 -23.45 -15.01 -15.45
N THR A 571 -22.48 -14.84 -16.35
CA THR A 571 -22.62 -14.93 -17.80
C THR A 571 -21.60 -15.92 -18.35
N ASP A 572 -21.83 -16.40 -19.57
CA ASP A 572 -20.90 -17.31 -20.25
C ASP A 572 -19.63 -16.55 -20.67
N ALA A 573 -18.46 -17.05 -20.26
CA ALA A 573 -17.17 -16.53 -20.69
C ALA A 573 -16.94 -16.62 -22.22
N GLY A 574 -17.65 -17.50 -22.93
CA GLY A 574 -17.62 -17.56 -24.39
C GLY A 574 -18.42 -16.47 -25.09
N GLY A 575 -19.11 -15.63 -24.32
CA GLY A 575 -19.98 -14.57 -24.82
C GLY A 575 -21.16 -15.11 -25.63
N PRO A 576 -21.88 -14.25 -26.37
CA PRO A 576 -23.03 -14.66 -27.21
C PRO A 576 -22.68 -15.68 -28.30
N THR A 577 -21.39 -15.83 -28.62
CA THR A 577 -20.88 -16.70 -29.68
C THR A 577 -20.43 -18.08 -29.19
N GLY A 578 -20.33 -18.31 -27.88
CA GLY A 578 -19.83 -19.57 -27.32
C GLY A 578 -18.35 -19.85 -27.64
N LEU A 579 -17.54 -18.81 -27.87
CA LEU A 579 -16.13 -18.97 -28.26
C LEU A 579 -15.27 -19.33 -27.05
N LYS A 580 -14.57 -20.45 -27.10
CA LYS A 580 -13.63 -20.90 -26.07
C LYS A 580 -12.30 -20.13 -26.17
N ARG A 581 -12.24 -18.94 -25.55
CA ARG A 581 -11.03 -18.08 -25.56
C ARG A 581 -10.35 -17.95 -24.21
N LEU A 582 -11.09 -18.14 -23.12
CA LEU A 582 -10.63 -17.99 -21.75
C LEU A 582 -10.14 -19.31 -21.16
N THR A 583 -8.96 -19.30 -20.58
CA THR A 583 -8.54 -20.32 -19.60
C THR A 583 -8.84 -19.83 -18.19
N VAL A 584 -9.54 -20.62 -17.38
CA VAL A 584 -9.77 -20.33 -15.96
C VAL A 584 -8.83 -21.18 -15.12
N ASN A 585 -7.93 -20.53 -14.38
CA ASN A 585 -7.02 -21.16 -13.44
C ASN A 585 -7.49 -20.87 -12.01
N ALA A 586 -8.18 -21.83 -11.41
CA ALA A 586 -8.55 -21.76 -10.00
C ALA A 586 -7.40 -22.32 -9.16
N ASP A 587 -6.39 -21.51 -8.85
CA ASP A 587 -5.20 -21.94 -8.10
C ASP A 587 -5.49 -22.07 -6.60
N SER A 588 -6.31 -21.17 -6.06
CA SER A 588 -6.89 -21.26 -4.71
C SER A 588 -8.27 -20.61 -4.64
N GLY A 589 -8.90 -20.57 -3.46
CA GLY A 589 -10.22 -19.95 -3.27
C GLY A 589 -11.37 -20.67 -3.97
N THR A 590 -12.43 -19.93 -4.31
CA THR A 590 -13.64 -20.50 -4.90
C THR A 590 -14.05 -19.79 -6.20
N VAL A 591 -14.37 -20.57 -7.24
CA VAL A 591 -14.98 -20.07 -8.47
C VAL A 591 -16.39 -20.65 -8.60
N HIS A 592 -17.39 -19.79 -8.73
CA HIS A 592 -18.78 -20.17 -8.96
C HIS A 592 -19.19 -19.87 -10.40
N PHE A 593 -19.70 -20.89 -11.08
CA PHE A 593 -20.37 -20.75 -12.37
C PHE A 593 -21.87 -20.85 -12.15
N THR A 594 -22.61 -19.80 -12.49
CA THR A 594 -24.08 -19.77 -12.29
C THR A 594 -24.85 -19.95 -13.60
N THR A 595 -24.14 -20.20 -14.70
CA THR A 595 -24.66 -20.47 -16.04
C THR A 595 -23.65 -21.33 -16.80
N THR A 596 -24.05 -21.85 -17.97
CA THR A 596 -23.16 -22.56 -18.89
C THR A 596 -21.90 -21.75 -19.19
N GLN A 597 -20.75 -22.43 -19.24
CA GLN A 597 -19.46 -21.82 -19.56
C GLN A 597 -18.77 -22.51 -20.74
N HIS A 598 -18.30 -21.72 -21.70
CA HIS A 598 -17.42 -22.12 -22.79
C HIS A 598 -15.97 -21.65 -22.53
N LEU A 599 -15.08 -22.60 -22.25
CA LEU A 599 -13.70 -22.32 -21.82
C LEU A 599 -12.68 -22.94 -22.77
N ALA A 600 -11.56 -22.25 -23.01
CA ALA A 600 -10.37 -22.85 -23.62
C ALA A 600 -9.70 -23.84 -22.65
N GLY A 601 -9.81 -23.58 -21.35
CA GLY A 601 -9.28 -24.47 -20.33
C GLY A 601 -9.85 -24.23 -18.95
N LEU A 602 -9.85 -25.28 -18.14
CA LEU A 602 -10.17 -25.23 -16.72
C LEU A 602 -9.09 -25.97 -15.91
N HIS A 603 -8.38 -25.23 -15.07
CA HIS A 603 -7.46 -25.76 -14.07
C HIS A 603 -8.05 -25.57 -12.67
N VAL A 604 -8.09 -26.65 -11.89
CA VAL A 604 -8.52 -26.63 -10.48
C VAL A 604 -7.35 -27.09 -9.61
N GLY A 605 -6.68 -26.14 -8.98
CA GLY A 605 -5.56 -26.31 -8.07
C GLY A 605 -5.94 -27.04 -6.78
N SER A 606 -4.96 -27.59 -6.08
CA SER A 606 -5.17 -28.57 -5.00
C SER A 606 -5.91 -28.06 -3.75
N THR A 607 -5.98 -26.73 -3.62
CA THR A 607 -6.65 -25.98 -2.55
C THR A 607 -7.89 -25.24 -3.03
N ALA A 608 -8.19 -25.27 -4.33
CA ALA A 608 -9.31 -24.56 -4.93
C ALA A 608 -10.57 -25.40 -4.99
N THR A 609 -11.70 -24.70 -5.03
CA THR A 609 -13.02 -25.28 -5.31
C THR A 609 -13.65 -24.55 -6.49
N VAL A 610 -14.09 -25.28 -7.52
CA VAL A 610 -14.92 -24.75 -8.59
C VAL A 610 -16.29 -25.39 -8.49
N GLU A 611 -17.36 -24.60 -8.53
CA GLU A 611 -18.72 -25.09 -8.34
C GLU A 611 -19.65 -24.57 -9.43
N LEU A 612 -20.41 -25.49 -10.02
CA LEU A 612 -21.55 -25.16 -10.85
C LEU A 612 -22.79 -25.02 -9.95
N SER A 613 -23.55 -23.94 -10.13
CA SER A 613 -24.80 -23.75 -9.37
C SER A 613 -25.87 -24.73 -9.83
N ALA A 614 -26.82 -25.07 -8.95
CA ALA A 614 -27.96 -25.91 -9.34
C ALA A 614 -28.70 -25.29 -10.54
N GLY A 615 -28.93 -26.09 -11.59
CA GLY A 615 -29.59 -25.64 -12.81
C GLY A 615 -28.77 -24.69 -13.69
N ALA A 616 -27.47 -24.47 -13.41
CA ALA A 616 -26.62 -23.60 -14.23
C ALA A 616 -26.31 -24.17 -15.62
N GLY A 617 -26.51 -25.47 -15.86
CA GLY A 617 -26.31 -26.10 -17.17
C GLY A 617 -25.02 -26.92 -17.22
N MET A 618 -23.99 -26.41 -17.90
CA MET A 618 -22.77 -27.19 -18.15
C MET A 618 -21.46 -26.40 -18.23
N ILE A 619 -20.34 -27.11 -18.11
CA ILE A 619 -19.00 -26.60 -18.44
C ILE A 619 -18.54 -27.29 -19.74
N HIS A 620 -18.19 -26.51 -20.76
CA HIS A 620 -17.65 -27.00 -22.03
C HIS A 620 -16.22 -26.48 -22.21
N THR A 621 -15.23 -27.35 -22.04
CA THR A 621 -13.80 -26.98 -22.05
C THR A 621 -12.98 -27.81 -23.02
N ASP A 622 -11.92 -27.23 -23.60
CA ASP A 622 -10.94 -27.95 -24.45
C ASP A 622 -9.78 -28.57 -23.65
N THR A 623 -9.58 -28.11 -22.41
CA THR A 623 -8.59 -28.71 -21.49
C THR A 623 -9.15 -28.75 -20.06
N LEU A 624 -8.83 -29.82 -19.33
CA LEU A 624 -9.28 -29.99 -17.95
C LEU A 624 -8.16 -30.59 -17.10
N THR A 625 -7.89 -29.97 -15.96
CA THR A 625 -7.03 -30.52 -14.92
C THR A 625 -7.65 -30.26 -13.55
N VAL A 626 -7.83 -31.30 -12.72
CA VAL A 626 -8.56 -31.19 -11.44
C VAL A 626 -7.78 -31.83 -10.31
N THR A 627 -7.02 -31.05 -9.55
CA THR A 627 -6.32 -31.50 -8.34
C THR A 627 -7.04 -31.11 -7.05
N GLY A 628 -7.86 -30.05 -7.09
CA GLY A 628 -8.79 -29.66 -6.02
C GLY A 628 -10.17 -30.31 -6.17
N LYS A 629 -11.23 -29.54 -5.92
CA LYS A 629 -12.63 -30.00 -6.06
C LYS A 629 -13.33 -29.25 -7.20
N LEU A 630 -13.85 -29.98 -8.17
CA LEU A 630 -14.81 -29.49 -9.16
C LEU A 630 -16.19 -30.09 -8.82
N ASP A 631 -17.09 -29.30 -8.27
CA ASP A 631 -18.46 -29.71 -7.95
C ASP A 631 -19.38 -29.36 -9.12
N LEU A 632 -19.89 -30.37 -9.83
CA LEU A 632 -20.81 -30.19 -10.95
C LEU A 632 -22.26 -29.99 -10.49
N ASN A 633 -22.57 -30.14 -9.20
CA ASN A 633 -23.93 -30.14 -8.69
C ASN A 633 -24.83 -31.09 -9.50
N ASP A 634 -25.91 -30.61 -10.12
CA ASP A 634 -26.79 -31.36 -11.02
C ASP A 634 -26.54 -31.10 -12.51
N GLY A 635 -25.41 -30.47 -12.85
CA GLY A 635 -25.05 -30.11 -14.22
C GLY A 635 -24.18 -31.12 -14.95
N SER A 636 -23.59 -30.65 -16.05
CA SER A 636 -22.82 -31.47 -16.98
C SER A 636 -21.44 -30.89 -17.28
N LEU A 637 -20.56 -31.73 -17.82
CA LEU A 637 -19.22 -31.36 -18.25
C LEU A 637 -18.92 -32.01 -19.61
N ILE A 638 -18.41 -31.22 -20.55
CA ILE A 638 -17.86 -31.66 -21.83
C ILE A 638 -16.38 -31.32 -21.83
N VAL A 639 -15.53 -32.34 -21.95
CA VAL A 639 -14.09 -32.18 -22.15
C VAL A 639 -13.78 -32.55 -23.59
N ASN A 640 -13.71 -31.53 -24.44
CA ASN A 640 -13.33 -31.67 -25.82
C ASN A 640 -11.81 -31.90 -25.93
N TYR A 641 -11.37 -32.69 -26.91
CA TYR A 641 -9.95 -32.91 -27.18
C TYR A 641 -9.70 -33.04 -28.68
N PRO A 642 -8.50 -32.68 -29.18
CA PRO A 642 -8.26 -32.71 -30.63
C PRO A 642 -8.39 -34.13 -31.21
N ALA A 643 -9.08 -34.25 -32.34
CA ALA A 643 -9.23 -35.53 -33.03
C ALA A 643 -7.88 -36.22 -33.30
N GLY A 644 -7.79 -37.51 -32.98
CA GLY A 644 -6.56 -38.30 -33.11
C GLY A 644 -5.58 -38.17 -31.94
N GLN A 645 -5.85 -37.33 -30.94
CA GLN A 645 -5.12 -37.32 -29.67
C GLN A 645 -5.65 -38.38 -28.71
N ALA A 646 -4.85 -38.72 -27.70
CA ALA A 646 -5.26 -39.62 -26.64
C ALA A 646 -6.44 -39.01 -25.86
N SER A 647 -7.48 -39.81 -25.66
CA SER A 647 -8.64 -39.38 -24.89
C SER A 647 -8.29 -39.15 -23.40
N PRO A 648 -8.82 -38.08 -22.77
CA PRO A 648 -8.70 -37.85 -21.34
C PRO A 648 -9.67 -38.69 -20.50
N LEU A 649 -10.43 -39.63 -21.09
CA LEU A 649 -11.49 -40.40 -20.40
C LEU A 649 -11.01 -41.12 -19.13
N ALA A 650 -9.82 -41.75 -19.18
CA ALA A 650 -9.27 -42.45 -18.03
C ALA A 650 -8.96 -41.49 -16.86
N GLU A 651 -8.48 -40.28 -17.18
CA GLU A 651 -8.20 -39.23 -16.20
C GLU A 651 -9.50 -38.66 -15.63
N VAL A 652 -10.48 -38.33 -16.49
CA VAL A 652 -11.80 -37.86 -16.07
C VAL A 652 -12.47 -38.86 -15.12
N ARG A 653 -12.44 -40.15 -15.47
CA ARG A 653 -12.91 -41.24 -14.61
C ARG A 653 -12.20 -41.23 -13.25
N ALA A 654 -10.88 -41.17 -13.25
CA ALA A 654 -10.11 -41.20 -12.00
C ALA A 654 -10.49 -40.01 -11.10
N ARG A 655 -10.72 -38.83 -11.68
CA ARG A 655 -11.18 -37.66 -10.93
C ARG A 655 -12.62 -37.79 -10.43
N ILE A 656 -13.53 -38.39 -11.20
CA ILE A 656 -14.90 -38.69 -10.72
C ILE A 656 -14.86 -39.69 -9.56
N ALA A 657 -14.10 -40.78 -9.68
CA ALA A 657 -13.96 -41.78 -8.62
C ALA A 657 -13.38 -41.17 -7.34
N ALA A 658 -12.40 -40.26 -7.47
CA ALA A 658 -11.84 -39.53 -6.35
C ALA A 658 -12.86 -38.58 -5.68
N GLY A 659 -13.67 -37.87 -6.47
CA GLY A 659 -14.74 -37.01 -5.97
C GLY A 659 -15.90 -37.78 -5.33
N TYR A 660 -16.25 -38.96 -5.88
CA TYR A 660 -17.29 -39.85 -5.40
C TYR A 660 -17.09 -40.30 -3.95
N ALA A 661 -15.85 -40.58 -3.55
CA ALA A 661 -15.47 -40.88 -2.16
C ALA A 661 -16.41 -41.89 -1.47
N ASN A 662 -16.65 -43.04 -2.10
CA ASN A 662 -17.58 -44.10 -1.64
C ASN A 662 -19.05 -43.63 -1.48
N GLY A 663 -19.49 -42.68 -2.30
CA GLY A 663 -20.85 -42.13 -2.29
C GLY A 663 -21.04 -40.91 -1.39
N ALA A 664 -20.00 -40.47 -0.68
CA ALA A 664 -20.05 -39.25 0.12
C ALA A 664 -19.97 -37.96 -0.71
N TRP A 665 -19.46 -38.04 -1.94
CA TRP A 665 -19.34 -36.92 -2.89
C TRP A 665 -18.59 -35.69 -2.35
N ASN A 666 -17.69 -35.90 -1.39
CA ASN A 666 -16.90 -34.86 -0.73
C ASN A 666 -15.39 -35.00 -0.97
N GLY A 667 -14.98 -35.88 -1.88
CA GLY A 667 -13.58 -36.09 -2.22
C GLY A 667 -13.01 -34.97 -3.09
N LYS A 668 -11.67 -34.90 -3.16
CA LYS A 668 -10.97 -34.09 -4.16
C LYS A 668 -11.10 -34.79 -5.52
N GLY A 669 -11.39 -34.04 -6.58
CA GLY A 669 -11.74 -34.57 -7.90
C GLY A 669 -13.02 -33.92 -8.44
N ILE A 670 -13.72 -34.64 -9.31
CA ILE A 670 -14.99 -34.20 -9.88
C ILE A 670 -16.12 -34.79 -9.02
N ALA A 671 -16.86 -33.92 -8.35
CA ALA A 671 -17.88 -34.26 -7.36
C ALA A 671 -19.27 -33.74 -7.77
N SER A 672 -20.30 -34.15 -7.03
CA SER A 672 -21.67 -33.68 -7.19
C SER A 672 -22.33 -33.52 -5.82
N SER A 673 -22.48 -32.27 -5.38
CA SER A 673 -23.23 -31.93 -4.17
C SER A 673 -24.70 -32.34 -4.24
N ALA A 674 -25.31 -32.34 -5.43
CA ALA A 674 -26.66 -32.88 -5.63
C ALA A 674 -26.72 -34.39 -5.32
N ALA A 675 -25.81 -35.18 -5.89
CA ALA A 675 -25.73 -36.61 -5.65
C ALA A 675 -25.35 -36.97 -4.21
N ALA A 676 -24.67 -36.08 -3.48
CA ALA A 676 -24.41 -36.24 -2.05
C ALA A 676 -25.69 -36.32 -1.21
N THR A 677 -26.78 -35.71 -1.69
CA THR A 677 -28.05 -35.58 -0.96
C THR A 677 -29.19 -36.43 -1.54
N ALA A 678 -29.00 -36.99 -2.74
CA ALA A 678 -29.99 -37.83 -3.42
C ALA A 678 -29.44 -39.25 -3.64
N GLY A 679 -30.20 -40.26 -3.19
CA GLY A 679 -29.86 -41.66 -3.43
C GLY A 679 -30.14 -42.08 -4.88
N GLY A 680 -29.34 -43.01 -5.41
CA GLY A 680 -29.56 -43.61 -6.73
C GLY A 680 -29.10 -42.75 -7.91
N VAL A 681 -28.38 -41.66 -7.68
CA VAL A 681 -27.82 -40.77 -8.72
C VAL A 681 -26.29 -40.70 -8.63
N GLY A 682 -25.68 -40.18 -9.69
CA GLY A 682 -24.24 -39.93 -9.76
C GLY A 682 -23.84 -39.17 -11.00
N LEU A 683 -22.54 -39.17 -11.28
CA LEU A 683 -21.96 -38.59 -12.50
C LEU A 683 -21.67 -39.69 -13.51
N GLY A 684 -22.53 -39.83 -14.52
CA GLY A 684 -22.30 -40.75 -15.63
C GLY A 684 -21.32 -40.15 -16.62
N TYR A 685 -20.46 -40.99 -17.21
CA TYR A 685 -19.44 -40.54 -18.16
C TYR A 685 -19.25 -41.50 -19.34
N ALA A 686 -18.94 -40.96 -20.51
CA ALA A 686 -18.65 -41.73 -21.73
C ALA A 686 -17.91 -40.90 -22.77
N GLU A 687 -17.28 -41.56 -23.75
CA GLU A 687 -16.89 -40.90 -24.99
C GLU A 687 -18.12 -40.48 -25.78
N ALA A 688 -18.09 -39.30 -26.38
CA ALA A 688 -19.11 -38.84 -27.31
C ALA A 688 -19.27 -39.83 -28.49
N SER A 689 -18.16 -40.40 -28.97
CA SER A 689 -18.20 -41.45 -30.00
C SER A 689 -18.86 -42.76 -29.55
N THR A 690 -18.89 -43.05 -28.25
CA THR A 690 -19.63 -44.21 -27.70
C THR A 690 -21.13 -43.94 -27.63
N ILE A 691 -21.53 -42.69 -27.44
CA ILE A 691 -22.95 -42.30 -27.35
C ILE A 691 -23.55 -42.05 -28.73
N PHE A 692 -22.86 -41.31 -29.59
CA PHE A 692 -23.38 -40.82 -30.88
C PHE A 692 -22.68 -41.42 -32.12
N GLY A 693 -21.59 -42.17 -31.93
CA GLY A 693 -20.74 -42.63 -33.02
C GLY A 693 -19.67 -41.60 -33.42
N ALA A 694 -18.78 -41.97 -34.34
CA ALA A 694 -17.60 -41.16 -34.69
C ALA A 694 -17.90 -39.76 -35.23
N GLY A 695 -19.11 -39.53 -35.77
CA GLY A 695 -19.56 -38.23 -36.28
C GLY A 695 -20.01 -37.25 -35.20
N GLY A 696 -20.14 -37.68 -33.94
CA GLY A 696 -20.69 -36.87 -32.87
C GLY A 696 -22.19 -36.63 -32.98
N GLY A 697 -22.70 -35.67 -32.23
CA GLY A 697 -24.13 -35.38 -32.13
C GLY A 697 -24.43 -34.11 -31.33
N THR A 698 -25.66 -34.01 -30.84
CA THR A 698 -26.10 -32.92 -29.96
C THR A 698 -26.24 -33.42 -28.54
N TRP A 699 -25.48 -32.82 -27.62
CA TRP A 699 -25.49 -33.12 -26.20
C TRP A 699 -26.06 -31.93 -25.42
N GLN A 700 -27.27 -32.06 -24.86
CA GLN A 700 -27.90 -31.01 -24.04
C GLN A 700 -27.88 -29.61 -24.70
N SER A 701 -28.16 -29.56 -26.01
CA SER A 701 -28.13 -28.35 -26.87
C SER A 701 -26.74 -27.89 -27.34
N GLU A 702 -25.67 -28.58 -26.96
CA GLU A 702 -24.33 -28.35 -27.49
C GLU A 702 -23.97 -29.31 -28.62
N ALA A 703 -23.29 -28.81 -29.63
CA ALA A 703 -22.71 -29.66 -30.67
C ALA A 703 -21.40 -30.27 -30.16
N VAL A 704 -21.28 -31.60 -30.27
CA VAL A 704 -20.06 -32.33 -29.91
C VAL A 704 -19.67 -33.24 -31.06
N ASP A 705 -18.38 -33.32 -31.36
CA ASP A 705 -17.86 -34.32 -32.28
C ASP A 705 -17.58 -35.65 -31.55
N GLY A 706 -16.96 -36.63 -32.22
CA GLY A 706 -16.62 -37.91 -31.59
C GLY A 706 -15.45 -37.86 -30.58
N SER A 707 -14.75 -36.73 -30.47
CA SER A 707 -13.51 -36.53 -29.69
C SER A 707 -13.78 -35.67 -28.45
N ALA A 708 -14.79 -36.05 -27.67
CA ALA A 708 -15.12 -35.39 -26.41
C ALA A 708 -15.52 -36.42 -25.35
N VAL A 709 -15.12 -36.16 -24.10
CA VAL A 709 -15.63 -36.89 -22.94
C VAL A 709 -16.84 -36.15 -22.39
N LEU A 710 -17.96 -36.86 -22.28
CA LEU A 710 -19.22 -36.37 -21.77
C LEU A 710 -19.38 -36.84 -20.33
N VAL A 711 -19.77 -35.92 -19.45
CA VAL A 711 -20.14 -36.20 -18.06
C VAL A 711 -21.47 -35.51 -17.76
N ARG A 712 -22.39 -36.20 -17.10
CA ARG A 712 -23.64 -35.60 -16.60
C ARG A 712 -24.04 -36.16 -15.26
N TYR A 713 -24.72 -35.32 -14.48
CA TYR A 713 -25.59 -35.82 -13.43
C TYR A 713 -26.71 -36.70 -14.03
N THR A 714 -26.81 -37.94 -13.56
CA THR A 714 -27.84 -38.90 -14.01
C THR A 714 -28.08 -40.01 -12.97
N LEU A 715 -29.03 -40.91 -13.26
CA LEU A 715 -29.35 -42.08 -12.44
C LEU A 715 -28.25 -43.15 -12.53
N GLN A 716 -27.93 -43.78 -11.39
CA GLN A 716 -27.06 -44.95 -11.38
C GLN A 716 -27.70 -46.08 -12.19
N GLY A 717 -26.97 -46.58 -13.18
CA GLY A 717 -27.49 -47.56 -14.15
C GLY A 717 -27.93 -46.96 -15.49
N ASP A 718 -27.89 -45.64 -15.69
CA ASP A 718 -28.09 -45.01 -17.00
C ASP A 718 -26.79 -45.09 -17.82
N ALA A 719 -26.53 -46.25 -18.44
CA ALA A 719 -25.30 -46.56 -19.14
C ALA A 719 -25.21 -45.94 -20.55
N ASN A 720 -26.30 -45.41 -21.09
CA ASN A 720 -26.31 -44.67 -22.36
C ASN A 720 -26.41 -43.15 -22.20
N LEU A 721 -26.52 -42.67 -20.96
CA LEU A 721 -26.58 -41.26 -20.60
C LEU A 721 -27.77 -40.52 -21.23
N ASP A 722 -28.85 -41.23 -21.55
CA ASP A 722 -30.08 -40.64 -22.09
C ASP A 722 -30.99 -40.05 -21.00
N GLY A 723 -30.68 -40.31 -19.73
CA GLY A 723 -31.42 -39.85 -18.56
C GLY A 723 -32.54 -40.80 -18.12
N LEU A 724 -32.70 -41.98 -18.74
CA LEU A 724 -33.72 -42.98 -18.43
C LEU A 724 -33.07 -44.37 -18.28
N VAL A 725 -33.17 -44.97 -17.10
CA VAL A 725 -32.68 -46.35 -16.90
C VAL A 725 -33.69 -47.35 -17.47
N ASN A 726 -33.32 -48.06 -18.53
CA ASN A 726 -34.20 -48.99 -19.23
C ASN A 726 -33.49 -50.26 -19.74
N PHE A 727 -34.16 -51.00 -20.64
CA PHE A 727 -33.62 -52.23 -21.22
C PHE A 727 -32.29 -52.01 -21.97
N THR A 728 -32.10 -50.85 -22.60
CA THR A 728 -30.88 -50.49 -23.32
C THR A 728 -29.68 -50.46 -22.39
N ASP A 729 -29.86 -49.96 -21.16
CA ASP A 729 -28.80 -49.93 -20.16
C ASP A 729 -28.53 -51.29 -19.57
N LEU A 730 -29.59 -52.06 -19.29
CA LEU A 730 -29.45 -53.44 -18.83
C LEU A 730 -28.70 -54.29 -19.86
N LEU A 731 -28.96 -54.07 -21.15
CA LEU A 731 -28.24 -54.75 -22.23
C LEU A 731 -26.75 -54.43 -22.18
N LYS A 732 -26.37 -53.15 -22.05
CA LYS A 732 -24.97 -52.71 -21.92
C LYS A 732 -24.28 -53.36 -20.71
N LEU A 733 -24.92 -53.32 -19.54
CA LEU A 733 -24.40 -53.95 -18.34
C LEU A 733 -24.25 -55.47 -18.52
N SER A 734 -25.27 -56.14 -19.07
CA SER A 734 -25.26 -57.60 -19.24
C SER A 734 -24.15 -58.10 -20.17
N GLN A 735 -23.83 -57.34 -21.22
CA GLN A 735 -22.76 -57.65 -22.17
C GLN A 735 -21.37 -57.57 -21.53
N ASN A 736 -21.24 -56.83 -20.43
CA ASN A 736 -19.98 -56.60 -19.73
C ASN A 736 -19.97 -57.25 -18.33
N TYR A 737 -21.01 -58.01 -17.97
CA TYR A 737 -21.13 -58.60 -16.63
C TYR A 737 -20.00 -59.58 -16.34
N GLY A 738 -19.32 -59.41 -15.20
CA GLY A 738 -18.16 -60.20 -14.82
C GLY A 738 -16.81 -59.58 -15.21
N LEU A 739 -16.77 -58.39 -15.82
CA LEU A 739 -15.51 -57.65 -15.96
C LEU A 739 -14.91 -57.36 -14.57
N GLU A 740 -13.64 -57.73 -14.40
CA GLU A 740 -12.94 -57.64 -13.10
C GLU A 740 -12.06 -56.39 -12.95
N SER A 741 -11.87 -55.61 -14.01
CA SER A 741 -11.13 -54.35 -13.99
C SER A 741 -11.38 -53.53 -15.26
N GLY A 742 -11.12 -52.23 -15.19
CA GLY A 742 -11.11 -51.35 -16.37
C GLY A 742 -12.49 -50.97 -16.92
N ALA A 743 -13.60 -51.51 -16.40
CA ALA A 743 -14.94 -51.16 -16.88
C ALA A 743 -15.25 -49.67 -16.67
N GLY A 744 -15.91 -49.05 -17.65
CA GLY A 744 -16.43 -47.69 -17.58
C GLY A 744 -17.93 -47.64 -17.28
N TRP A 745 -18.45 -46.44 -16.99
CA TRP A 745 -19.88 -46.24 -16.73
C TRP A 745 -20.76 -46.69 -17.90
N TRP A 746 -20.35 -46.39 -19.14
CA TRP A 746 -21.07 -46.82 -20.34
C TRP A 746 -21.10 -48.35 -20.55
N GLN A 747 -20.29 -49.10 -19.81
CA GLN A 747 -20.27 -50.57 -19.78
C GLN A 747 -21.07 -51.13 -18.60
N GLY A 748 -21.61 -50.29 -17.73
CA GLY A 748 -22.44 -50.68 -16.59
C GLY A 748 -21.79 -50.53 -15.22
N ASP A 749 -20.54 -50.07 -15.09
CA ASP A 749 -19.91 -49.78 -13.78
C ASP A 749 -20.50 -48.48 -13.18
N SER A 750 -21.48 -48.62 -12.28
CA SER A 750 -22.22 -47.48 -11.72
C SER A 750 -21.73 -47.05 -10.34
N ASP A 751 -20.69 -47.69 -9.79
CA ASP A 751 -19.98 -47.21 -8.57
C ASP A 751 -18.50 -46.90 -8.74
N TYR A 752 -18.02 -46.88 -9.98
CA TYR A 752 -16.68 -46.42 -10.36
C TYR A 752 -15.55 -47.34 -9.86
N ASN A 753 -15.86 -48.57 -9.44
CA ASN A 753 -14.85 -49.50 -8.90
C ASN A 753 -14.07 -50.24 -10.01
N GLY A 754 -14.50 -50.14 -11.26
CA GLY A 754 -13.90 -50.78 -12.43
C GLY A 754 -14.29 -52.21 -12.71
N ASN A 755 -15.22 -52.74 -11.94
CA ASN A 755 -15.85 -54.03 -12.14
C ASN A 755 -17.28 -53.82 -12.65
N VAL A 756 -17.84 -54.85 -13.31
CA VAL A 756 -19.28 -54.91 -13.57
C VAL A 756 -19.81 -56.17 -12.89
N ASN A 757 -20.53 -56.00 -11.79
CA ASN A 757 -21.00 -57.12 -10.98
C ASN A 757 -22.41 -56.90 -10.41
N PHE A 758 -22.78 -57.74 -9.44
CA PHE A 758 -24.10 -57.68 -8.81
C PHE A 758 -24.41 -56.30 -8.19
N ARG A 759 -23.41 -55.59 -7.66
CA ARG A 759 -23.60 -54.24 -7.08
C ARG A 759 -24.04 -53.22 -8.11
N ASP A 760 -23.63 -53.39 -9.37
CA ASP A 760 -24.02 -52.50 -10.45
C ASP A 760 -25.43 -52.83 -10.96
N LEU A 761 -25.69 -54.12 -11.14
CA LEU A 761 -27.03 -54.60 -11.49
C LEU A 761 -28.06 -54.19 -10.44
N LEU A 762 -27.69 -54.18 -9.15
CA LEU A 762 -28.56 -53.74 -8.07
C LEU A 762 -28.93 -52.26 -8.23
N LYS A 763 -27.96 -51.37 -8.49
CA LYS A 763 -28.23 -49.93 -8.70
C LYS A 763 -29.12 -49.70 -9.91
N LEU A 764 -28.83 -50.37 -11.03
CA LEU A 764 -29.68 -50.32 -12.22
C LEU A 764 -31.10 -50.78 -11.90
N SER A 765 -31.26 -51.88 -11.17
CA SER A 765 -32.58 -52.43 -10.83
C SER A 765 -33.41 -51.49 -9.93
N GLN A 766 -32.74 -50.76 -9.03
CA GLN A 766 -33.36 -49.79 -8.13
C GLN A 766 -33.88 -48.56 -8.88
N ASN A 767 -33.28 -48.24 -10.01
CA ASN A 767 -33.65 -47.09 -10.84
C ASN A 767 -34.42 -47.48 -12.12
N TYR A 768 -34.76 -48.75 -12.32
CA TYR A 768 -35.35 -49.21 -13.59
C TYR A 768 -36.68 -48.50 -13.90
N ASN A 769 -36.82 -47.96 -15.11
CA ASN A 769 -37.89 -47.06 -15.59
C ASN A 769 -37.95 -45.68 -14.91
N ALA A 770 -36.94 -45.27 -14.12
CA ALA A 770 -36.85 -43.92 -13.58
C ALA A 770 -36.17 -42.97 -14.59
N VAL A 771 -36.56 -41.69 -14.53
CA VAL A 771 -35.98 -40.60 -15.33
C VAL A 771 -35.23 -39.66 -14.40
N ALA A 772 -34.02 -39.25 -14.77
CA ALA A 772 -33.23 -38.28 -14.04
C ALA A 772 -33.94 -36.91 -14.05
N SER A 773 -34.33 -36.41 -12.88
CA SER A 773 -34.81 -35.03 -12.71
C SER A 773 -33.65 -34.13 -12.30
N SER A 774 -33.43 -33.01 -13.00
CA SER A 774 -32.59 -31.92 -12.51
C SER A 774 -33.18 -31.37 -11.21
N ALA A 775 -32.35 -31.02 -10.23
CA ALA A 775 -32.85 -30.45 -8.99
C ALA A 775 -33.41 -29.06 -9.31
N ALA A 776 -34.68 -28.80 -8.96
CA ALA A 776 -35.28 -27.49 -9.22
C ALA A 776 -34.50 -26.42 -8.43
N ALA A 777 -33.85 -25.50 -9.14
CA ALA A 777 -33.15 -24.39 -8.53
C ALA A 777 -34.15 -23.54 -7.70
N SER A 778 -33.94 -23.46 -6.39
CA SER A 778 -34.52 -22.38 -5.60
C SER A 778 -33.78 -21.10 -6.00
N VAL A 779 -34.33 -20.35 -6.96
CA VAL A 779 -33.79 -19.06 -7.40
C VAL A 779 -33.73 -18.12 -6.17
N PRO A 780 -32.55 -17.68 -5.71
CA PRO A 780 -32.48 -16.59 -4.75
C PRO A 780 -33.05 -15.34 -5.44
N GLU A 781 -34.10 -14.76 -4.88
CA GLU A 781 -34.67 -13.52 -5.39
C GLU A 781 -33.55 -12.46 -5.45
N PRO A 782 -33.30 -11.81 -6.60
CA PRO A 782 -32.26 -10.79 -6.67
C PRO A 782 -32.63 -9.67 -5.68
N ALA A 783 -31.69 -9.33 -4.79
CA ALA A 783 -31.84 -8.25 -3.82
C ALA A 783 -32.23 -6.89 -4.46
N GLY A 784 -32.16 -6.76 -5.79
CA GLY A 784 -32.67 -5.63 -6.56
C GLY A 784 -34.19 -5.43 -6.52
N ALA A 785 -35.00 -6.48 -6.33
CA ALA A 785 -36.47 -6.34 -6.28
C ALA A 785 -36.95 -5.65 -5.00
N VAL A 786 -36.27 -5.88 -3.87
CA VAL A 786 -36.53 -5.20 -2.58
C VAL A 786 -36.16 -3.72 -2.65
N LEU A 787 -35.09 -3.37 -3.39
CA LEU A 787 -34.67 -1.99 -3.63
C LEU A 787 -35.65 -1.23 -4.55
N LEU A 788 -36.22 -1.89 -5.56
CA LEU A 788 -37.25 -1.31 -6.43
C LEU A 788 -38.60 -1.13 -5.71
N LEU A 789 -38.98 -2.05 -4.81
CA LEU A 789 -40.17 -1.90 -3.96
C LEU A 789 -40.00 -0.82 -2.88
N ALA A 790 -38.79 -0.67 -2.32
CA ALA A 790 -38.47 0.42 -1.39
C ALA A 790 -38.45 1.79 -2.08
N ALA A 791 -37.91 1.88 -3.30
CA ALA A 791 -37.89 3.11 -4.11
C ALA A 791 -39.30 3.52 -4.56
N SER A 792 -40.15 2.57 -4.95
CA SER A 792 -41.55 2.85 -5.32
C SER A 792 -42.40 3.22 -4.10
N ALA A 793 -42.18 2.62 -2.92
CA ALA A 793 -42.81 3.04 -1.66
C ALA A 793 -42.38 4.47 -1.21
N ALA A 794 -41.13 4.85 -1.46
CA ALA A 794 -40.63 6.20 -1.19
C ALA A 794 -41.23 7.25 -2.15
N LEU A 795 -41.44 6.89 -3.42
CA LEU A 795 -42.09 7.75 -4.42
C LEU A 795 -43.61 7.91 -4.16
N LEU A 796 -44.29 6.86 -3.69
CA LEU A 796 -45.70 6.92 -3.28
C LEU A 796 -45.90 7.76 -2.00
N ARG A 797 -44.98 7.71 -1.03
CA ARG A 797 -45.00 8.61 0.15
C ARG A 797 -44.80 10.08 -0.19
N ARG A 798 -44.09 10.40 -1.29
CA ARG A 798 -43.88 11.79 -1.73
C ARG A 798 -45.11 12.36 -2.45
N ARG A 799 -45.95 11.51 -3.05
CA ARG A 799 -47.17 11.92 -3.76
C ARG A 799 -48.35 12.22 -2.83
N VAL A 800 -48.41 11.58 -1.66
CA VAL A 800 -49.47 11.81 -0.64
C VAL A 800 -49.21 13.05 0.23
N ARG A 801 -48.01 13.65 0.17
CA ARG A 801 -47.70 14.91 0.89
C ARG A 801 -47.94 16.18 0.08
N ASN A 802 -48.28 16.06 -1.21
CA ASN A 802 -48.54 17.20 -2.12
C ASN A 802 -49.97 17.19 -2.71
N LEU A 803 -50.90 16.48 -2.06
CA LEU A 803 -52.35 16.61 -2.19
C LEU A 803 -52.88 16.92 -0.79
#